data_AF-A0A9P7CSZ5-F1
#
_entry.id   AF-A0A9P7CSZ5-F1
#
_cell.length_a   1.000
_cell.length_b   1.000
_cell.length_c   1.000
_cell.angle_alpha   90.00
_cell.angle_beta   90.00
_cell.angle_gamma   90.00
#
_symmetry.space_group_name_H-M   'P 1'
#
loop_
_entity.id
_entity.type
_entity.pdbx_description
1 polymer ?
#
loop_
_entity_poly.entity_id
_entity_poly.type
_entity_poly.pdbx_seq_one_letter_code
_entity_poly.pdbx_strand_id
1 'polypeptide(L)'
;METSCPEKAFNAIEEASVILESRGIIDRQFPDLKQAFSNRIIYETAKSEKVKPVVLKTTLNMPISGIEGINQREFNQPLWKHNIKPDSPAGIAPEINRAYFAIGKCLYLWDYVNGSNDMNIYEEEDDIVGIGFVRPKPDVFNSDKVYRLLIVSTVSQVKLIAISKDATDGIRFHQTDTYTSTSGINMKSIVGTSDGRVFMLGNDGNVWELDYRQTEGWFTGKCSKRLHSSGIFSALFLSVHDPVIQIAVNEAGRVLYQLTEHSHIIITYLGKNGQDYQTITTYSKSCESSRLMCPNSPLINANNFKIISIHPVSIHESRSYQLVAITSTGCRLYYTYHQHGDNLKSEDIPSDLALIHVRTPPENTLPNQVFSKSTYKDGFLALVKNDQQKESVFTICPDLGKLVSTTLAGRPSLTEFVDEITVAGKIVAMSETSSTQSQVNELAAHYTTPTRHLLVLTTCGLSVLIKQRPVDMLFSLVSSSYQDTALRINNFKDFFDHFGYSNSCAMSFGLVTSSIPPSGSGFKLDTSQPVVSQTLETVTILLQEFSRLLSDLPSQNQQYTSRHDGLALFIYRTIRPIWDKPLFTEILNEGKNAYINAIKKGDLLNIQIILKNLVTFIESHSAIFPKNNATIEEKSIKNMYELAVYLIEAVAFFVYLIDTGEIAIITQGLKTHSKERLKSASLKQLLTTTDGRSLVRDLSGSLIEYTFKKQNYDTEYVISILQQNCGSFCDANVVLLHRATHDIHSARSAPGSQTKAILNSSLHILQKIAAHIPAPSLAEIAKEFTSQGYPVYGVSIALACAKARDPNNTTNELTKAGYLMNDTVAGLFNAKQPFYDTVFDILLEVTRKVSISSVIDVKKEVYSAAFSSDDITFHHYMYEKFMEHNIEEELIKESPSHLEEYLNIHPLSYKRLRVLAKYYRKHEQFEKAAKAYITLGQSEGLNNQTRFEYLTNASICAKSVTSPAKQYEMYHLLQTVSQLLESIRE
;
A
#
# COMPACT_ATOMS: atom_id res chain seq x y z
N MET A 1 -22.17 2.09 -21.76
CA MET A 1 -21.68 0.76 -22.16
C MET A 1 -20.44 0.92 -23.03
N GLU A 2 -19.31 1.33 -22.43
CA GLU A 2 -17.98 1.45 -23.07
C GLU A 2 -16.98 0.47 -22.43
N THR A 3 -17.43 -0.73 -22.05
CA THR A 3 -16.61 -1.74 -21.37
C THR A 3 -16.23 -2.86 -22.34
N SER A 4 -15.32 -2.61 -23.27
CA SER A 4 -14.74 -3.70 -24.09
C SER A 4 -13.36 -3.41 -24.70
N CYS A 5 -12.53 -2.64 -24.00
CA CYS A 5 -11.09 -2.79 -24.19
C CYS A 5 -10.41 -2.88 -22.81
N PRO A 6 -10.17 -4.10 -22.29
CA PRO A 6 -9.46 -4.34 -21.03
C PRO A 6 -8.05 -3.73 -20.98
N GLU A 7 -7.53 -3.28 -22.12
CA GLU A 7 -6.25 -2.57 -22.28
C GLU A 7 -6.38 -1.05 -22.06
N LYS A 8 -7.48 -0.41 -22.49
CA LYS A 8 -7.67 1.05 -22.28
C LYS A 8 -7.84 1.40 -20.81
N ALA A 9 -8.62 0.60 -20.08
CA ALA A 9 -8.77 0.77 -18.62
C ALA A 9 -7.45 0.47 -17.88
N PHE A 10 -6.63 -0.46 -18.39
CA PHE A 10 -5.34 -0.76 -17.80
C PHE A 10 -4.33 0.37 -17.99
N ASN A 11 -4.25 0.95 -19.20
CA ASN A 11 -3.39 2.11 -19.45
C ASN A 11 -3.78 3.30 -18.55
N ALA A 12 -5.06 3.51 -18.29
CA ALA A 12 -5.52 4.53 -17.35
C ALA A 12 -5.04 4.26 -15.91
N ILE A 13 -5.15 3.01 -15.44
CA ILE A 13 -4.66 2.58 -14.12
C ILE A 13 -3.14 2.75 -13.99
N GLU A 14 -2.39 2.38 -15.02
CA GLU A 14 -0.93 2.52 -15.06
C GLU A 14 -0.51 4.00 -15.10
N GLU A 15 -1.10 4.81 -15.98
CA GLU A 15 -0.89 6.26 -16.06
C GLU A 15 -1.19 6.92 -14.69
N ALA A 16 -2.32 6.58 -14.07
CA ALA A 16 -2.68 7.09 -12.75
C ALA A 16 -1.67 6.67 -11.68
N SER A 17 -1.22 5.41 -11.67
CA SER A 17 -0.21 4.94 -10.73
C SER A 17 1.08 5.73 -10.87
N VAL A 18 1.53 6.05 -12.09
CA VAL A 18 2.73 6.87 -12.31
C VAL A 18 2.54 8.27 -11.74
N ILE A 19 1.35 8.88 -11.92
CA ILE A 19 1.03 10.17 -11.33
C ILE A 19 1.06 10.11 -9.80
N LEU A 20 0.40 9.12 -9.18
CA LEU A 20 0.43 8.94 -7.72
C LEU A 20 1.85 8.84 -7.19
N GLU A 21 2.70 8.08 -7.87
CA GLU A 21 4.10 7.90 -7.51
C GLU A 21 4.88 9.21 -7.61
N SER A 22 4.70 9.95 -8.71
CA SER A 22 5.38 11.23 -8.94
C SER A 22 5.04 12.26 -7.86
N ARG A 23 3.77 12.29 -7.39
CA ARG A 23 3.32 13.21 -6.34
C ARG A 23 3.69 12.71 -4.95
N GLY A 24 3.64 11.39 -4.73
CA GLY A 24 4.07 10.74 -3.51
C GLY A 24 5.57 10.87 -3.19
N ILE A 25 6.38 11.39 -4.13
CA ILE A 25 7.80 11.72 -3.89
C ILE A 25 7.96 12.68 -2.70
N ILE A 26 7.07 13.67 -2.54
CA ILE A 26 7.16 14.65 -1.44
C ILE A 26 7.12 13.99 -0.05
N ASP A 27 6.38 12.89 0.09
CA ASP A 27 6.27 12.16 1.35
C ASP A 27 7.41 11.15 1.54
N ARG A 28 8.05 10.70 0.46
CA ARG A 28 9.21 9.78 0.48
C ARG A 28 10.54 10.50 0.66
N GLN A 29 10.64 11.70 0.10
CA GLN A 29 11.78 12.61 0.20
C GLN A 29 11.55 13.70 1.26
N PHE A 30 10.63 13.46 2.20
CA PHE A 30 10.49 14.32 3.35
C PHE A 30 11.86 14.44 4.06
N PRO A 31 12.32 15.66 4.36
CA PRO A 31 13.71 15.87 4.77
C PRO A 31 13.98 15.19 6.12
N ASP A 32 15.15 14.56 6.24
CA ASP A 32 15.72 14.22 7.54
C ASP A 32 15.90 15.51 8.34
N LEU A 33 15.49 15.56 9.61
CA LEU A 33 15.52 16.82 10.36
C LEU A 33 16.91 17.43 10.46
N LYS A 34 17.98 16.62 10.43
CA LYS A 34 19.35 17.12 10.43
C LYS A 34 19.67 17.95 9.18
N GLN A 35 19.11 17.58 8.02
CA GLN A 35 19.31 18.32 6.77
C GLN A 35 18.69 19.72 6.82
N ALA A 36 17.65 19.90 7.65
CA ALA A 36 16.98 21.17 7.85
C ALA A 36 17.62 22.05 8.96
N PHE A 37 18.63 21.54 9.68
CA PHE A 37 19.32 22.34 10.69
C PHE A 37 20.16 23.45 10.05
N SER A 38 19.94 24.67 10.52
CA SER A 38 20.69 25.85 10.12
C SER A 38 21.29 26.53 11.36
N ASN A 39 22.27 27.41 11.14
CA ASN A 39 22.89 28.18 12.23
C ASN A 39 21.92 29.21 12.84
N ARG A 40 20.96 29.70 12.05
CA ARG A 40 19.93 30.64 12.51
C ARG A 40 18.68 29.87 12.91
N ILE A 41 18.38 29.86 14.20
CA ILE A 41 17.19 29.22 14.74
C ILE A 41 16.02 30.20 14.60
N ILE A 42 14.92 29.75 13.98
CA ILE A 42 13.72 30.57 13.76
C ILE A 42 12.58 29.96 14.55
N TYR A 43 11.99 30.78 15.41
CA TYR A 43 10.82 30.42 16.21
C TYR A 43 9.62 31.26 15.80
N GLU A 44 8.45 30.65 15.79
CA GLU A 44 7.19 31.30 15.46
C GLU A 44 6.09 30.94 16.44
N THR A 45 5.12 31.83 16.58
CA THR A 45 3.89 31.57 17.30
C THR A 45 2.76 31.44 16.29
N ALA A 46 1.79 30.58 16.59
CA ALA A 46 0.62 30.44 15.74
C ALA A 46 -0.15 31.76 15.64
N LYS A 47 -0.52 32.16 14.42
CA LYS A 47 -1.25 33.42 14.17
C LYS A 47 -2.65 33.46 14.81
N SER A 48 -3.27 32.31 15.03
CA SER A 48 -4.57 32.19 15.67
C SER A 48 -4.65 30.95 16.56
N GLU A 49 -5.55 30.97 17.53
CA GLU A 49 -5.78 29.86 18.45
C GLU A 49 -6.24 28.57 17.73
N LYS A 50 -6.90 28.70 16.57
CA LYS A 50 -7.44 27.56 15.81
C LYS A 50 -6.37 26.72 15.12
N VAL A 51 -5.24 27.34 14.78
CA VAL A 51 -4.09 26.70 14.11
C VAL A 51 -2.92 26.49 15.07
N LYS A 52 -3.15 26.57 16.38
CA LYS A 52 -2.13 26.27 17.38
C LYS A 52 -1.68 24.81 17.30
N PRO A 53 -0.38 24.52 17.18
CA PRO A 53 0.13 23.15 17.13
C PRO A 53 -0.17 22.31 18.36
N VAL A 54 -0.25 22.92 19.54
CA VAL A 54 -0.59 22.22 20.77
C VAL A 54 -1.77 22.91 21.44
N VAL A 55 -2.78 22.14 21.83
CA VAL A 55 -3.95 22.66 22.55
C VAL A 55 -4.34 21.75 23.70
N LEU A 56 -4.96 22.32 24.74
CA LEU A 56 -5.56 21.56 25.83
C LEU A 56 -6.89 20.97 25.36
N LYS A 57 -6.99 19.64 25.32
CA LYS A 57 -8.23 18.94 24.92
C LYS A 57 -9.18 18.73 26.09
N THR A 58 -8.66 18.26 27.21
CA THR A 58 -9.46 18.04 28.42
C THR A 58 -8.58 17.98 29.66
N THR A 59 -9.19 18.19 30.82
CA THR A 59 -8.59 17.92 32.12
C THR A 59 -9.50 16.96 32.87
N LEU A 60 -8.94 15.82 33.27
CA LEU A 60 -9.60 14.84 34.11
C LEU A 60 -9.25 15.16 35.57
N ASN A 61 -10.26 15.28 36.42
CA ASN A 61 -10.02 15.49 37.86
C ASN A 61 -9.55 14.19 38.51
N MET A 62 -8.66 14.31 39.50
CA MET A 62 -8.23 13.16 40.30
C MET A 62 -9.46 12.49 40.97
N PRO A 63 -9.58 11.15 40.93
CA PRO A 63 -10.63 10.44 41.66
C PRO A 63 -10.61 10.71 43.16
N ILE A 64 -11.78 10.69 43.80
CA ILE A 64 -11.93 10.93 45.25
C ILE A 64 -11.05 9.96 46.04
N SER A 65 -11.00 8.69 45.67
CA SER A 65 -10.14 7.68 46.31
C SER A 65 -8.65 8.04 46.24
N GLY A 66 -8.20 8.67 45.16
CA GLY A 66 -6.84 9.19 45.04
C GLY A 66 -6.61 10.42 45.90
N ILE A 67 -7.58 11.34 45.95
CA ILE A 67 -7.53 12.51 46.84
C ILE A 67 -7.52 12.07 48.30
N GLU A 68 -8.33 11.09 48.67
CA GLU A 68 -8.37 10.49 50.00
C GLU A 68 -7.05 9.79 50.31
N GLY A 69 -6.49 9.01 49.40
CA GLY A 69 -5.16 8.41 49.57
C GLY A 69 -4.06 9.45 49.81
N ILE A 70 -4.07 10.55 49.04
CA ILE A 70 -3.18 11.69 49.24
C ILE A 70 -3.41 12.37 50.60
N ASN A 71 -4.64 12.38 51.10
CA ASN A 71 -5.04 13.05 52.33
C ASN A 71 -5.17 12.10 53.54
N GLN A 72 -4.87 10.81 53.42
CA GLN A 72 -5.13 9.82 54.47
C GLN A 72 -4.33 10.18 55.72
N ARG A 73 -5.05 10.64 56.74
CA ARG A 73 -4.51 11.03 58.05
C ARG A 73 -4.54 9.82 58.98
N GLU A 74 -3.38 9.25 59.28
CA GLU A 74 -3.26 8.52 60.55
C GLU A 74 -3.23 9.55 61.70
N PHE A 75 -4.15 9.43 62.64
CA PHE A 75 -4.46 10.44 63.67
C PHE A 75 -3.33 10.77 64.67
N ASN A 76 -2.10 10.27 64.49
CA ASN A 76 -1.00 10.40 65.46
C ASN A 76 0.42 10.63 64.86
N GLN A 77 0.56 11.05 63.59
CA GLN A 77 1.88 11.31 62.99
C GLN A 77 2.04 12.74 62.44
N PRO A 78 3.25 13.33 62.41
CA PRO A 78 3.47 14.73 62.01
C PRO A 78 3.18 14.99 60.52
N LEU A 79 2.69 16.20 60.22
CA LEU A 79 2.17 16.67 58.92
C LEU A 79 3.05 16.36 57.68
N TRP A 80 4.37 16.26 57.82
CA TRP A 80 5.30 16.03 56.70
C TRP A 80 5.41 14.55 56.28
N LYS A 81 4.89 13.60 57.08
CA LYS A 81 4.86 12.17 56.72
C LYS A 81 3.66 11.78 55.85
N HIS A 82 2.65 12.65 55.72
CA HIS A 82 1.32 12.33 55.18
C HIS A 82 1.03 12.86 53.79
N ASN A 83 1.96 13.62 53.19
CA ASN A 83 1.86 14.04 51.80
C ASN A 83 2.73 13.13 50.93
N ILE A 84 2.44 13.05 49.62
CA ILE A 84 3.38 12.51 48.61
C ILE A 84 4.73 13.16 48.89
N LYS A 85 5.70 12.35 49.36
CA LYS A 85 7.07 12.83 49.54
C LYS A 85 7.57 13.27 48.16
N PRO A 86 8.40 14.31 48.04
CA PRO A 86 8.95 14.72 46.75
C PRO A 86 9.57 13.56 45.95
N ASP A 87 10.07 12.53 46.65
CA ASP A 87 10.74 11.35 46.08
C ASP A 87 9.84 10.11 45.99
N SER A 88 8.54 10.24 46.28
CA SER A 88 7.55 9.16 46.08
C SER A 88 7.41 8.85 44.59
N PRO A 89 7.41 7.58 44.18
CA PRO A 89 7.17 7.20 42.80
C PRO A 89 5.83 7.71 42.30
N ALA A 90 5.84 8.50 41.23
CA ALA A 90 4.65 8.95 40.54
C ALA A 90 4.96 9.17 39.07
N GLY A 91 3.98 8.92 38.21
CA GLY A 91 4.19 8.97 36.77
C GLY A 91 2.97 8.57 35.97
N ILE A 92 3.22 8.40 34.68
CA ILE A 92 2.23 7.93 33.72
C ILE A 92 2.82 6.66 33.09
N ALA A 93 1.97 5.65 32.92
CA ALA A 93 2.28 4.37 32.31
C ALA A 93 1.39 4.21 31.06
N PRO A 94 1.77 4.84 29.93
CA PRO A 94 0.92 4.87 28.75
C PRO A 94 0.74 3.49 28.10
N GLU A 95 1.71 2.61 28.31
CA GLU A 95 1.71 1.20 27.89
C GLU A 95 0.49 0.40 28.40
N ILE A 96 -0.07 0.84 29.54
CA ILE A 96 -1.21 0.21 30.19
C ILE A 96 -2.34 1.21 30.44
N ASN A 97 -2.30 2.39 29.82
CA ASN A 97 -3.32 3.42 30.00
C ASN A 97 -3.59 3.78 31.47
N ARG A 98 -2.53 3.92 32.29
CA ARG A 98 -2.65 4.29 33.71
C ARG A 98 -1.80 5.50 34.09
N ALA A 99 -2.32 6.37 34.93
CA ALA A 99 -1.51 7.26 35.75
C ALA A 99 -1.27 6.59 37.11
N TYR A 100 -0.14 6.86 37.75
CA TYR A 100 0.20 6.20 39.01
C TYR A 100 0.90 7.12 40.00
N PHE A 101 0.72 6.81 41.28
CA PHE A 101 1.50 7.38 42.37
C PHE A 101 1.53 6.40 43.55
N ALA A 102 2.61 6.44 44.33
CA ALA A 102 2.79 5.61 45.51
C ALA A 102 2.86 6.45 46.79
N ILE A 103 2.17 5.99 47.83
CA ILE A 103 2.15 6.60 49.17
C ILE A 103 2.41 5.49 50.18
N GLY A 104 3.58 5.53 50.81
CA GLY A 104 4.05 4.44 51.67
C GLY A 104 4.07 3.12 50.89
N LYS A 105 3.36 2.12 51.41
CA LYS A 105 3.20 0.79 50.81
C LYS A 105 2.09 0.67 49.75
N CYS A 106 1.33 1.73 49.48
CA CYS A 106 0.18 1.68 48.56
C CYS A 106 0.54 2.32 47.21
N LEU A 107 0.33 1.57 46.13
CA LEU A 107 0.40 2.02 44.74
C LEU A 107 -1.02 2.25 44.20
N TYR A 108 -1.29 3.49 43.81
CA TYR A 108 -2.54 3.90 43.18
C TYR A 108 -2.38 3.93 41.66
N LEU A 109 -3.29 3.27 40.95
CA LEU A 109 -3.30 3.14 39.49
C LEU A 109 -4.64 3.63 38.93
N TRP A 110 -4.61 4.77 38.26
CA TRP A 110 -5.79 5.45 37.73
C TRP A 110 -5.96 5.21 36.23
N ASP A 111 -7.11 4.64 35.83
CA ASP A 111 -7.53 4.53 34.42
C ASP A 111 -8.01 5.88 33.87
N TYR A 112 -7.16 6.52 33.07
CA TYR A 112 -7.51 7.79 32.45
C TYR A 112 -8.22 7.66 31.10
N VAL A 113 -8.40 6.44 30.57
CA VAL A 113 -9.01 6.22 29.25
C VAL A 113 -10.49 5.94 29.39
N ASN A 114 -10.89 5.02 30.27
CA ASN A 114 -12.28 4.58 30.36
C ASN A 114 -13.18 5.54 31.15
N GLY A 115 -12.61 6.64 31.66
CA GLY A 115 -13.36 7.64 32.45
C GLY A 115 -13.93 7.09 33.75
N SER A 116 -13.47 5.92 34.21
CA SER A 116 -13.87 5.39 35.50
C SER A 116 -13.29 6.27 36.61
N ASN A 117 -14.12 6.67 37.56
CA ASN A 117 -13.66 7.21 38.83
C ASN A 117 -12.97 6.14 39.70
N ASP A 118 -12.84 4.91 39.20
CA ASP A 118 -12.21 3.81 39.89
C ASP A 118 -10.68 3.88 39.79
N MET A 119 -10.06 3.68 40.94
CA MET A 119 -8.61 3.66 41.13
C MET A 119 -8.24 2.29 41.66
N ASN A 120 -7.38 1.57 40.95
CA ASN A 120 -6.86 0.30 41.41
C ASN A 120 -5.78 0.57 42.46
N ILE A 121 -5.93 -0.01 43.64
CA ILE A 121 -4.96 0.11 44.73
C ILE A 121 -4.25 -1.23 44.87
N TYR A 122 -2.93 -1.18 44.85
CA TYR A 122 -2.06 -2.32 45.09
C TYR A 122 -1.22 -2.05 46.33
N GLU A 123 -1.28 -2.93 47.31
CA GLU A 123 -0.61 -2.76 48.61
C GLU A 123 0.53 -3.76 48.75
N GLU A 124 1.67 -3.28 49.20
CA GLU A 124 2.86 -4.06 49.53
C GLU A 124 3.05 -4.19 51.05
N GLU A 125 3.98 -5.05 51.47
CA GLU A 125 4.36 -5.15 52.88
C GLU A 125 5.18 -3.95 53.35
N ASP A 126 6.00 -3.41 52.44
CA ASP A 126 6.98 -2.36 52.69
C ASP A 126 6.76 -1.14 51.80
N ASP A 127 7.30 0.00 52.21
CA ASP A 127 7.22 1.26 51.45
C ASP A 127 7.74 1.08 50.02
N ILE A 128 6.92 1.51 49.05
CA ILE A 128 7.23 1.48 47.61
C ILE A 128 8.12 2.67 47.27
N VAL A 129 9.28 2.39 46.68
CA VAL A 129 10.32 3.38 46.38
C VAL A 129 10.65 3.51 44.90
N GLY A 130 10.21 2.57 44.06
CA GLY A 130 10.37 2.64 42.60
C GLY A 130 9.38 1.75 41.85
N ILE A 131 9.02 2.17 40.65
CA ILE A 131 8.01 1.53 39.81
C ILE A 131 8.50 1.52 38.36
N GLY A 132 8.32 0.39 37.67
CA GLY A 132 8.62 0.25 36.24
C GLY A 132 7.58 -0.56 35.51
N PHE A 133 7.35 -0.24 34.24
CA PHE A 133 6.48 -1.01 33.34
C PHE A 133 7.31 -1.46 32.15
N VAL A 134 7.46 -2.77 31.98
CA VAL A 134 8.39 -3.36 31.01
C VAL A 134 7.74 -4.47 30.20
N ARG A 135 8.31 -4.82 29.04
CA ARG A 135 7.90 -6.02 28.30
C ARG A 135 8.44 -7.28 29.00
N PRO A 136 7.69 -8.39 28.98
CA PRO A 136 8.22 -9.66 29.49
C PRO A 136 9.23 -10.28 28.51
N LYS A 137 10.19 -11.02 29.06
CA LYS A 137 11.04 -11.95 28.32
C LYS A 137 10.18 -13.04 27.65
N PRO A 138 10.25 -13.23 26.31
CA PRO A 138 9.44 -14.21 25.58
C PRO A 138 9.64 -15.66 26.02
N ASP A 139 10.83 -15.99 26.51
CA ASP A 139 11.21 -17.32 27.02
C ASP A 139 10.77 -17.56 28.48
N VAL A 140 10.31 -16.53 29.20
CA VAL A 140 9.87 -16.64 30.60
C VAL A 140 8.35 -16.60 30.74
N PHE A 141 7.68 -15.69 30.03
CA PHE A 141 6.23 -15.55 30.07
C PHE A 141 5.62 -15.81 28.70
N ASN A 142 4.44 -16.45 28.68
CA ASN A 142 3.66 -16.57 27.46
C ASN A 142 3.16 -15.18 27.03
N SER A 143 3.73 -14.66 25.93
CA SER A 143 3.45 -13.33 25.39
C SER A 143 2.00 -13.12 24.94
N ASP A 144 1.28 -14.20 24.64
CA ASP A 144 -0.14 -14.13 24.25
C ASP A 144 -1.04 -13.86 25.46
N LYS A 145 -0.55 -14.15 26.68
CA LYS A 145 -1.29 -13.95 27.94
C LYS A 145 -0.79 -12.74 28.72
N VAL A 146 0.52 -12.58 28.82
CA VAL A 146 1.18 -11.51 29.58
C VAL A 146 1.82 -10.55 28.59
N TYR A 147 1.30 -9.33 28.52
CA TYR A 147 1.80 -8.34 27.57
C TYR A 147 2.76 -7.32 28.22
N ARG A 148 2.68 -7.11 29.54
CA ARG A 148 3.56 -6.23 30.30
C ARG A 148 3.85 -6.81 31.68
N LEU A 149 4.94 -6.34 32.30
CA LEU A 149 5.28 -6.59 33.69
C LEU A 149 5.29 -5.26 34.45
N LEU A 150 4.73 -5.26 35.66
CA LEU A 150 4.91 -4.22 36.66
C LEU A 150 6.04 -4.65 37.58
N ILE A 151 7.10 -3.85 37.62
CA ILE A 151 8.23 -4.01 38.52
C ILE A 151 8.00 -3.08 39.72
N VAL A 152 7.89 -3.64 40.92
CA VAL A 152 7.71 -2.89 42.17
C VAL A 152 8.97 -3.02 43.00
N SER A 153 9.67 -1.92 43.24
CA SER A 153 10.76 -1.85 44.22
C SER A 153 10.20 -1.29 45.52
N THR A 154 10.24 -2.07 46.59
CA THR A 154 10.05 -1.62 47.96
C THR A 154 11.40 -1.28 48.59
N VAL A 155 11.42 -0.90 49.87
CA VAL A 155 12.67 -0.73 50.63
C VAL A 155 13.42 -2.05 50.87
N SER A 156 12.75 -3.20 50.78
CA SER A 156 13.30 -4.52 51.11
C SER A 156 13.49 -5.44 49.89
N GLN A 157 12.62 -5.33 48.89
CA GLN A 157 12.55 -6.26 47.76
C GLN A 157 12.19 -5.58 46.42
N VAL A 158 12.59 -6.22 45.32
CA VAL A 158 12.14 -5.91 43.96
C VAL A 158 11.32 -7.09 43.47
N LYS A 159 10.04 -6.86 43.16
CA LYS A 159 9.05 -7.88 42.76
C LYS A 159 8.58 -7.68 41.31
N LEU A 160 8.25 -8.79 40.64
CA LEU A 160 7.65 -8.80 39.31
C LEU A 160 6.16 -9.18 39.41
N ILE A 161 5.30 -8.40 38.78
CA ILE A 161 3.87 -8.65 38.69
C ILE A 161 3.50 -8.74 37.21
N ALA A 162 2.86 -9.82 36.80
CA ALA A 162 2.46 -10.01 35.41
C ALA A 162 1.16 -9.26 35.11
N ILE A 163 1.08 -8.62 33.95
CA ILE A 163 -0.10 -7.86 33.52
C ILE A 163 -0.70 -8.55 32.28
N SER A 164 -1.97 -8.93 32.38
CA SER A 164 -2.75 -9.45 31.25
C SER A 164 -3.87 -8.48 30.86
N LYS A 165 -4.36 -8.60 29.63
CA LYS A 165 -5.61 -7.98 29.18
C LYS A 165 -6.76 -8.99 29.31
N ASP A 166 -7.97 -8.52 29.61
CA ASP A 166 -9.18 -9.31 29.50
C ASP A 166 -9.87 -9.11 28.13
N ALA A 167 -11.00 -9.80 27.92
CA ALA A 167 -11.75 -9.76 26.67
C ALA A 167 -12.31 -8.36 26.33
N THR A 168 -12.35 -7.45 27.30
CA THR A 168 -12.86 -6.07 27.19
C THR A 168 -11.74 -5.03 27.26
N ASP A 169 -10.49 -5.42 27.02
CA ASP A 169 -9.29 -4.56 27.17
C ASP A 169 -9.03 -4.06 28.62
N GLY A 170 -9.72 -4.61 29.61
CA GLY A 170 -9.46 -4.39 31.03
C GLY A 170 -8.15 -5.06 31.46
N ILE A 171 -7.48 -4.45 32.45
CA ILE A 171 -6.16 -4.90 32.91
C ILE A 171 -6.28 -5.74 34.17
N ARG A 172 -5.62 -6.89 34.21
CA ARG A 172 -5.50 -7.75 35.40
C ARG A 172 -4.05 -7.92 35.82
N PHE A 173 -3.82 -7.83 37.12
CA PHE A 173 -2.52 -8.05 37.75
C PHE A 173 -2.46 -9.46 38.32
N HIS A 174 -1.38 -10.18 38.01
CA HIS A 174 -1.12 -11.54 38.47
C HIS A 174 0.16 -11.52 39.30
N GLN A 175 0.00 -11.82 40.58
CA GLN A 175 1.14 -12.01 41.48
C GLN A 175 2.04 -13.13 40.95
N THR A 176 3.35 -12.95 41.08
CA THR A 176 4.34 -13.96 40.71
C THR A 176 5.25 -14.23 41.90
N ASP A 177 5.80 -15.45 41.98
CA ASP A 177 6.81 -15.80 42.99
C ASP A 177 8.23 -15.31 42.60
N THR A 178 8.33 -14.25 41.81
CA THR A 178 9.57 -13.77 41.21
C THR A 178 9.99 -12.45 41.86
N TYR A 179 10.93 -12.52 42.80
CA TYR A 179 11.43 -11.36 43.54
C TYR A 179 12.90 -11.52 43.94
N THR A 180 13.55 -10.40 44.24
CA THR A 180 14.92 -10.38 44.79
C THR A 180 15.06 -9.31 45.87
N SER A 181 16.02 -9.45 46.78
CA SER A 181 16.24 -8.45 47.83
C SER A 181 16.86 -7.16 47.27
N THR A 182 16.48 -6.00 47.81
CA THR A 182 17.13 -4.71 47.53
C THR A 182 18.54 -4.64 48.08
N SER A 183 18.90 -5.49 49.05
CA SER A 183 20.18 -5.45 49.78
C SER A 183 20.54 -4.04 50.27
N GLY A 184 19.54 -3.26 50.69
CA GLY A 184 19.71 -1.87 51.16
C GLY A 184 19.82 -0.80 50.08
N ILE A 185 19.74 -1.17 48.79
CA ILE A 185 19.81 -0.25 47.65
C ILE A 185 18.42 -0.11 47.04
N ASN A 186 17.85 1.09 47.17
CA ASN A 186 16.51 1.39 46.70
C ASN A 186 16.55 1.68 45.19
N MET A 187 15.88 0.85 44.40
CA MET A 187 15.79 1.05 42.95
C MET A 187 14.71 2.09 42.65
N LYS A 188 15.09 3.17 41.95
CA LYS A 188 14.24 4.36 41.75
C LYS A 188 13.71 4.48 40.33
N SER A 189 14.58 4.37 39.32
CA SER A 189 14.22 4.40 37.90
C SER A 189 14.35 3.01 37.31
N ILE A 190 13.37 2.56 36.54
CA ILE A 190 13.32 1.21 35.98
C ILE A 190 12.92 1.31 34.50
N VAL A 191 13.75 0.79 33.61
CA VAL A 191 13.52 0.80 32.15
C VAL A 191 13.68 -0.60 31.57
N GLY A 192 12.88 -0.92 30.57
CA GLY A 192 12.89 -2.21 29.88
C GLY A 192 13.38 -2.10 28.44
N THR A 193 14.00 -3.16 27.94
CA THR A 193 14.27 -3.34 26.50
C THR A 193 13.05 -3.94 25.78
N SER A 194 13.06 -3.94 24.45
CA SER A 194 12.02 -4.60 23.63
C SER A 194 11.90 -6.10 23.90
N ASP A 195 13.00 -6.74 24.33
CA ASP A 195 13.14 -8.18 24.54
C ASP A 195 12.99 -8.56 26.02
N GLY A 196 12.66 -7.59 26.87
CA GLY A 196 12.28 -7.81 28.27
C GLY A 196 13.42 -7.80 29.29
N ARG A 197 14.66 -7.45 28.91
CA ARG A 197 15.70 -7.09 29.90
C ARG A 197 15.30 -5.85 30.67
N VAL A 198 15.66 -5.80 31.96
CA VAL A 198 15.26 -4.73 32.88
C VAL A 198 16.48 -4.10 33.52
N PHE A 199 16.66 -2.79 33.30
CA PHE A 199 17.70 -1.99 33.93
C PHE A 199 17.08 -1.09 35.00
N MET A 200 17.79 -0.95 36.11
CA MET A 200 17.34 -0.22 37.29
C MET A 200 18.43 0.73 37.77
N LEU A 201 18.04 1.93 38.16
CA LEU A 201 18.92 2.91 38.77
C LEU A 201 18.74 2.88 40.29
N GLY A 202 19.81 2.55 41.01
CA GLY A 202 19.82 2.57 42.48
C GLY A 202 20.02 3.98 43.04
N ASN A 203 19.58 4.20 44.27
CA ASN A 203 19.91 5.41 45.03
C ASN A 203 21.40 5.55 45.39
N ASP A 204 22.20 4.51 45.12
CA ASP A 204 23.67 4.50 45.16
C ASP A 204 24.30 5.10 43.89
N GLY A 205 23.49 5.55 42.93
CA GLY A 205 23.95 6.15 41.68
C GLY A 205 24.49 5.14 40.66
N ASN A 206 24.28 3.84 40.88
CA ASN A 206 24.75 2.77 39.99
C ASN A 206 23.62 2.15 39.16
N VAL A 207 23.98 1.58 38.01
CA VAL A 207 23.07 0.83 37.15
C VAL A 207 23.09 -0.65 37.50
N TRP A 208 21.91 -1.18 37.76
CA TRP A 208 21.65 -2.58 38.07
C TRP A 208 20.83 -3.22 36.95
N GLU A 209 21.01 -4.51 36.71
CA GLU A 209 20.15 -5.31 35.83
C GLU A 209 19.38 -6.33 36.67
N LEU A 210 18.08 -6.44 36.42
CA LEU A 210 17.22 -7.46 37.02
C LEU A 210 17.14 -8.65 36.06
N ASP A 211 17.75 -9.76 36.46
CA ASP A 211 17.70 -11.01 35.70
C ASP A 211 16.64 -11.95 36.30
N TYR A 212 15.64 -12.29 35.48
CA TYR A 212 14.54 -13.18 35.83
C TYR A 212 14.39 -14.31 34.80
N ARG A 213 14.02 -15.50 35.28
CA ARG A 213 14.02 -16.77 34.51
C ARG A 213 12.84 -17.67 34.92
N GLN A 214 12.50 -18.64 34.06
CA GLN A 214 11.39 -19.57 34.32
C GLN A 214 11.71 -20.60 35.43
N THR A 215 12.93 -21.14 35.43
CA THR A 215 13.36 -22.19 36.37
C THR A 215 14.51 -21.72 37.25
N GLU A 216 14.58 -22.27 38.47
CA GLU A 216 15.73 -22.08 39.36
C GLU A 216 16.91 -22.91 38.88
N GLY A 217 18.10 -22.30 38.94
CA GLY A 217 19.37 -23.01 38.75
C GLY A 217 19.91 -23.50 40.09
N TRP A 218 20.84 -24.46 40.06
CA TRP A 218 21.46 -25.03 41.27
C TRP A 218 22.05 -23.98 42.22
N PHE A 219 22.56 -22.86 41.68
CA PHE A 219 23.21 -21.79 42.44
C PHE A 219 22.60 -20.40 42.21
N THR A 220 21.46 -20.30 41.51
CA THR A 220 20.84 -19.01 41.15
C THR A 220 19.32 -19.12 41.21
N GLY A 221 18.67 -18.28 42.03
CA GLY A 221 17.21 -18.22 42.12
C GLY A 221 16.52 -17.71 40.85
N LYS A 222 15.18 -17.72 40.83
CA LYS A 222 14.37 -17.27 39.68
C LYS A 222 14.55 -15.80 39.32
N CYS A 223 14.99 -14.99 40.28
CA CYS A 223 15.19 -13.56 40.14
C CYS A 223 16.43 -13.12 40.91
N SER A 224 17.30 -12.36 40.25
CA SER A 224 18.52 -11.82 40.85
C SER A 224 18.80 -10.44 40.29
N LYS A 225 19.50 -9.61 41.07
CA LYS A 225 20.03 -8.33 40.58
C LYS A 225 21.53 -8.43 40.35
N ARG A 226 22.00 -7.84 39.26
CA ARG A 226 23.40 -7.77 38.87
C ARG A 226 23.83 -6.32 38.81
N LEU A 227 24.93 -5.97 39.48
CA LEU A 227 25.55 -4.66 39.35
C LEU A 227 26.32 -4.58 38.03
N HIS A 228 26.09 -3.53 37.26
CA HIS A 228 26.93 -3.16 36.13
C HIS A 228 27.77 -1.95 36.54
N SER A 229 28.94 -2.21 37.11
CA SER A 229 29.92 -1.16 37.43
C SER A 229 30.72 -0.77 36.20
N SER A 230 30.96 0.52 36.01
CA SER A 230 31.91 1.05 35.03
C SER A 230 33.35 0.61 35.39
N GLY A 231 33.75 -0.54 34.87
CA GLY A 231 35.15 -0.98 34.79
C GLY A 231 35.74 -1.65 36.05
N ILE A 232 36.54 -2.69 35.80
CA ILE A 232 37.28 -3.50 36.80
C ILE A 232 38.40 -2.69 37.49
N PHE A 233 38.70 -1.46 37.03
CA PHE A 233 39.82 -0.63 37.52
C PHE A 233 39.44 0.47 38.53
N SER A 234 38.15 0.69 38.82
CA SER A 234 37.72 1.72 39.80
C SER A 234 38.01 1.34 41.26
N ALA A 235 38.24 0.06 41.55
CA ALA A 235 38.54 -0.41 42.92
C ALA A 235 39.94 0.02 43.43
N LEU A 236 40.81 0.54 42.57
CA LEU A 236 42.20 0.89 42.92
C LEU A 236 42.49 2.39 42.96
N PHE A 237 41.53 3.26 42.61
CA PHE A 237 41.70 4.72 42.62
C PHE A 237 40.51 5.42 43.28
N LEU A 238 40.79 6.38 44.17
CA LEU A 238 39.84 7.27 44.86
C LEU A 238 39.16 8.25 43.88
N SER A 239 38.59 7.78 42.76
CA SER A 239 37.80 8.62 41.87
C SER A 239 36.52 9.03 42.59
N VAL A 240 36.23 10.34 42.59
CA VAL A 240 34.92 10.88 42.97
C VAL A 240 33.86 10.17 42.13
N HIS A 241 32.91 9.50 42.78
CA HIS A 241 31.79 8.81 42.13
C HIS A 241 30.84 9.89 41.58
N ASP A 242 30.60 9.86 40.26
CA ASP A 242 29.64 10.73 39.57
C ASP A 242 28.35 9.93 39.35
N PRO A 243 27.30 10.14 40.17
CA PRO A 243 26.15 9.25 40.19
C PRO A 243 25.31 9.39 38.91
N VAL A 244 24.81 8.25 38.42
CA VAL A 244 23.83 8.22 37.33
C VAL A 244 22.49 8.73 37.84
N ILE A 245 21.85 9.62 37.09
CA ILE A 245 20.55 10.25 37.42
C ILE A 245 19.43 9.88 36.45
N GLN A 246 19.76 9.39 35.25
CA GLN A 246 18.78 8.89 34.28
C GLN A 246 19.39 7.76 33.44
N ILE A 247 18.57 6.76 33.13
CA ILE A 247 18.86 5.72 32.14
C ILE A 247 17.79 5.73 31.05
N ALA A 248 18.18 5.46 29.80
CA ALA A 248 17.28 5.37 28.66
C ALA A 248 17.77 4.32 27.65
N VAL A 249 16.86 3.64 26.97
CA VAL A 249 17.19 2.61 25.97
C VAL A 249 16.59 3.02 24.62
N ASN A 250 17.32 2.84 23.53
CA ASN A 250 16.75 3.08 22.20
C ASN A 250 15.64 2.08 21.85
N GLU A 251 14.79 2.44 20.88
CA GLU A 251 13.62 1.62 20.49
C GLU A 251 13.99 0.18 20.08
N ALA A 252 15.19 -0.02 19.52
CA ALA A 252 15.70 -1.33 19.12
C ALA A 252 16.23 -2.20 20.29
N GLY A 253 16.33 -1.66 21.51
CA GLY A 253 16.88 -2.40 22.65
C GLY A 253 18.38 -2.71 22.57
N ARG A 254 19.14 -1.98 21.74
CA ARG A 254 20.55 -2.25 21.44
C ARG A 254 21.54 -1.30 22.10
N VAL A 255 21.08 -0.13 22.54
CA VAL A 255 21.94 0.90 23.16
C VAL A 255 21.26 1.42 24.41
N LEU A 256 21.98 1.34 25.53
CA LEU A 256 21.64 1.93 26.83
C LEU A 256 22.44 3.22 27.00
N TYR A 257 21.72 4.31 27.25
CA TYR A 257 22.26 5.61 27.57
C TYR A 257 22.12 5.88 29.06
N GLN A 258 23.15 6.50 29.64
CA GLN A 258 23.15 6.90 31.05
C GLN A 258 23.56 8.36 31.14
N LEU A 259 22.85 9.13 31.96
CA LEU A 259 23.16 10.53 32.25
C LEU A 259 23.61 10.62 33.71
N THR A 260 24.73 11.28 33.96
CA THR A 260 25.25 11.50 35.32
C THR A 260 24.89 12.88 35.87
N GLU A 261 25.07 13.07 37.19
CA GLU A 261 24.83 14.34 37.86
C GLU A 261 25.72 15.48 37.32
N HIS A 262 26.96 15.18 36.94
CA HIS A 262 27.86 16.14 36.29
C HIS A 262 27.61 16.30 34.78
N SER A 263 26.46 15.83 34.27
CA SER A 263 26.07 15.93 32.86
C SER A 263 27.00 15.19 31.89
N HIS A 264 27.62 14.10 32.36
CA HIS A 264 28.29 13.14 31.49
C HIS A 264 27.28 12.18 30.87
N ILE A 265 27.54 11.75 29.63
CA ILE A 265 26.70 10.81 28.90
C ILE A 265 27.50 9.53 28.65
N ILE A 266 27.03 8.40 29.17
CA ILE A 266 27.65 7.10 29.01
C ILE A 266 26.86 6.30 27.97
N ILE A 267 27.56 5.76 26.98
CA ILE A 267 26.99 4.93 25.92
C ILE A 267 27.37 3.48 26.18
N THR A 268 26.38 2.60 26.30
CA THR A 268 26.57 1.16 26.49
C THR A 268 25.89 0.40 25.36
N TYR A 269 26.66 -0.40 24.63
CA TYR A 269 26.15 -1.29 23.62
C TYR A 269 25.67 -2.60 24.25
N LEU A 270 24.45 -3.01 23.89
CA LEU A 270 23.79 -4.22 24.39
C LEU A 270 23.89 -5.39 23.41
N GLY A 271 24.73 -5.28 22.37
CA GLY A 271 24.89 -6.34 21.37
C GLY A 271 23.81 -6.32 20.29
N LYS A 272 24.07 -7.01 19.17
CA LYS A 272 23.13 -7.10 18.05
C LYS A 272 21.82 -7.79 18.43
N ASN A 273 21.92 -8.79 19.32
CA ASN A 273 20.81 -9.56 19.86
C ASN A 273 20.27 -8.97 21.18
N GLY A 274 20.77 -7.79 21.60
CA GLY A 274 20.31 -7.12 22.82
C GLY A 274 20.71 -7.81 24.13
N GLN A 275 21.64 -8.78 24.15
CA GLN A 275 22.02 -9.56 25.34
C GLN A 275 23.36 -9.19 25.98
N ASP A 276 24.19 -8.39 25.31
CA ASP A 276 25.51 -8.01 25.82
C ASP A 276 25.42 -6.80 26.78
N TYR A 277 26.56 -6.42 27.35
CA TYR A 277 26.72 -5.16 28.08
C TYR A 277 28.16 -4.67 27.95
N GLN A 278 28.38 -3.71 27.05
CA GLN A 278 29.70 -3.15 26.79
C GLN A 278 29.64 -1.62 26.81
N THR A 279 30.27 -1.00 27.81
CA THR A 279 30.45 0.46 27.83
C THR A 279 31.41 0.87 26.71
N ILE A 280 30.93 1.70 25.80
CA ILE A 280 31.68 2.17 24.62
C ILE A 280 32.46 3.43 24.94
N THR A 281 31.79 4.44 25.50
CA THR A 281 32.40 5.75 25.79
C THR A 281 31.66 6.47 26.92
N THR A 282 32.35 7.42 27.55
CA THR A 282 31.79 8.39 28.50
C THR A 282 32.13 9.79 28.01
N TYR A 283 31.11 10.55 27.62
CA TYR A 283 31.26 11.88 27.07
C TYR A 283 31.08 12.95 28.15
N SER A 284 32.15 13.68 28.45
CA SER A 284 32.18 14.70 29.52
C SER A 284 32.27 16.15 29.03
N LYS A 285 32.35 16.37 27.70
CA LYS A 285 32.63 17.69 27.10
C LYS A 285 31.39 18.43 26.61
N SER A 286 30.19 18.06 27.09
CA SER A 286 28.91 18.63 26.66
C SER A 286 28.88 20.15 26.76
N CYS A 287 29.32 20.70 27.90
CA CYS A 287 29.31 22.13 28.14
C CYS A 287 30.31 22.89 27.25
N GLU A 288 31.56 22.40 27.17
CA GLU A 288 32.62 22.99 26.33
C GLU A 288 32.23 22.99 24.85
N SER A 289 31.80 21.83 24.35
CA SER A 289 31.41 21.66 22.94
C SER A 289 30.21 22.54 22.58
N SER A 290 29.25 22.68 23.50
CA SER A 290 28.10 23.55 23.30
C SER A 290 28.49 25.03 23.23
N ARG A 291 29.47 25.47 24.03
CA ARG A 291 30.00 26.84 23.94
C ARG A 291 30.76 27.09 22.65
N LEU A 292 31.49 26.09 22.13
CA LEU A 292 32.17 26.23 20.83
C LEU A 292 31.17 26.42 19.69
N MET A 293 30.02 25.74 19.74
CA MET A 293 28.95 25.87 18.74
C MET A 293 28.08 27.12 18.92
N CYS A 294 27.91 27.60 20.15
CA CYS A 294 27.07 28.75 20.48
C CYS A 294 27.79 29.72 21.44
N PRO A 295 28.91 30.35 21.01
CA PRO A 295 29.80 31.09 21.91
C PRO A 295 29.17 32.33 22.56
N ASN A 296 28.19 32.93 21.89
CA ASN A 296 27.52 34.14 22.35
C ASN A 296 26.23 33.86 23.14
N SER A 297 25.86 32.59 23.38
CA SER A 297 24.61 32.28 24.08
C SER A 297 24.78 32.38 25.59
N PRO A 298 24.02 33.24 26.29
CA PRO A 298 24.06 33.33 27.75
C PRO A 298 23.45 32.10 28.43
N LEU A 299 22.75 31.24 27.66
CA LEU A 299 22.09 30.03 28.14
C LEU A 299 23.04 28.84 28.33
N ILE A 300 24.28 28.96 27.83
CA ILE A 300 25.31 27.91 27.89
C ILE A 300 26.51 28.47 28.68
N ASN A 301 26.32 28.60 29.99
CA ASN A 301 27.36 29.04 30.92
C ASN A 301 27.93 27.85 31.70
N ALA A 302 29.27 27.77 31.81
CA ALA A 302 29.96 26.74 32.58
C ALA A 302 29.44 26.60 34.03
N ASN A 303 29.08 27.71 34.67
CA ASN A 303 28.69 27.72 36.08
C ASN A 303 27.31 27.10 36.33
N ASN A 304 26.41 27.13 35.34
CA ASN A 304 25.01 26.72 35.49
C ASN A 304 24.58 25.66 34.46
N PHE A 305 25.52 25.09 33.71
CA PHE A 305 25.20 24.07 32.73
C PHE A 305 24.82 22.77 33.41
N LYS A 306 23.61 22.31 33.17
CA LYS A 306 23.11 21.02 33.62
C LYS A 306 22.25 20.39 32.54
N ILE A 307 22.51 19.14 32.19
CA ILE A 307 21.59 18.33 31.39
C ILE A 307 20.55 17.74 32.35
N ILE A 308 19.27 18.01 32.10
CA ILE A 308 18.16 17.53 32.94
C ILE A 308 17.54 16.25 32.42
N SER A 309 17.69 15.96 31.12
CA SER A 309 17.30 14.68 30.57
C SER A 309 17.95 14.34 29.23
N ILE A 310 17.93 13.06 28.89
CA ILE A 310 18.35 12.48 27.61
C ILE A 310 17.23 11.66 26.97
N HIS A 311 17.11 11.73 25.64
CA HIS A 311 16.05 11.10 24.85
C HIS A 311 16.65 10.41 23.61
N PRO A 312 16.57 9.08 23.51
CA PRO A 312 16.94 8.36 22.30
C PRO A 312 16.08 8.79 21.11
N VAL A 313 16.69 8.89 19.94
CA VAL A 313 16.03 9.37 18.72
C VAL A 313 15.65 8.21 17.81
N SER A 314 14.45 8.29 17.22
CA SER A 314 13.98 7.31 16.24
C SER A 314 14.63 7.52 14.87
N ILE A 315 14.84 6.44 14.14
CA ILE A 315 15.34 6.48 12.74
C ILE A 315 14.40 7.27 11.81
N HIS A 316 13.13 7.41 12.20
CA HIS A 316 12.14 8.19 11.45
C HIS A 316 12.34 9.70 11.61
N GLU A 317 13.02 10.15 12.67
CA GLU A 317 13.34 11.56 12.89
C GLU A 317 14.66 11.95 12.20
N SER A 318 15.73 11.19 12.47
CA SER A 318 17.01 11.37 11.80
C SER A 318 17.85 10.10 11.80
N ARG A 319 18.60 9.89 10.72
CA ARG A 319 19.69 8.90 10.64
C ARG A 319 21.03 9.45 11.08
N SER A 320 21.14 10.78 11.23
CA SER A 320 22.41 11.49 11.45
C SER A 320 22.77 11.65 12.92
N TYR A 321 21.79 11.54 13.82
CA TYR A 321 21.98 11.60 15.28
C TYR A 321 21.06 10.60 15.98
N GLN A 322 21.46 10.11 17.15
CA GLN A 322 20.78 9.03 17.87
C GLN A 322 20.35 9.40 19.29
N LEU A 323 20.77 10.56 19.79
CA LEU A 323 20.44 11.03 21.13
C LEU A 323 20.25 12.56 21.14
N VAL A 324 19.20 13.01 21.82
CA VAL A 324 19.00 14.43 22.17
C VAL A 324 19.09 14.59 23.67
N ALA A 325 19.92 15.52 24.14
CA ALA A 325 19.99 15.92 25.54
C ALA A 325 19.39 17.31 25.73
N ILE A 326 18.63 17.49 26.81
CA ILE A 326 17.95 18.75 27.16
C ILE A 326 18.63 19.37 28.37
N THR A 327 19.03 20.64 28.26
CA THR A 327 19.63 21.38 29.38
C THR A 327 18.56 22.00 30.28
N SER A 328 18.95 22.35 31.51
CA SER A 328 18.14 23.12 32.47
C SER A 328 17.69 24.47 31.93
N THR A 329 18.46 25.04 30.99
CA THR A 329 18.16 26.29 30.28
C THR A 329 17.33 26.09 29.01
N GLY A 330 16.94 24.85 28.68
CA GLY A 330 16.08 24.53 27.54
C GLY A 330 16.83 24.34 26.21
N CYS A 331 18.17 24.29 26.21
CA CYS A 331 18.94 23.98 25.01
C CYS A 331 18.82 22.49 24.65
N ARG A 332 18.73 22.20 23.34
CA ARG A 332 18.72 20.85 22.77
C ARG A 332 20.08 20.55 22.16
N LEU A 333 20.72 19.49 22.65
CA LEU A 333 22.04 19.03 22.23
C LEU A 333 21.89 17.73 21.45
N TYR A 334 22.30 17.71 20.19
CA TYR A 334 22.12 16.57 19.29
C TYR A 334 23.43 15.79 19.16
N TYR A 335 23.40 14.50 19.50
CA TYR A 335 24.59 13.65 19.50
C TYR A 335 24.48 12.50 18.48
N THR A 336 25.60 12.21 17.83
CA THR A 336 25.82 10.98 17.06
C THR A 336 26.80 10.09 17.79
N TYR A 337 26.62 8.77 17.75
CA TYR A 337 27.62 7.82 18.25
C TYR A 337 28.53 7.21 17.18
N HIS A 338 28.45 7.76 15.97
CA HIS A 338 29.23 7.34 14.83
C HIS A 338 30.17 8.47 14.38
N GLN A 339 31.41 8.43 14.83
CA GLN A 339 32.36 9.53 14.61
C GLN A 339 32.90 9.60 13.16
N HIS A 340 32.80 8.52 12.37
CA HIS A 340 33.43 8.39 11.05
C HIS A 340 32.56 7.65 10.02
N GLY A 341 31.45 8.24 9.55
CA GLY A 341 30.73 7.66 8.42
C GLY A 341 29.68 8.56 7.79
N ASP A 342 29.92 9.01 6.57
CA ASP A 342 28.89 9.65 5.72
C ASP A 342 27.83 8.64 5.21
N ASN A 343 27.91 7.35 5.59
CA ASN A 343 27.07 6.25 5.10
C ASN A 343 26.69 5.23 6.20
N LEU A 344 26.26 5.69 7.37
CA LEU A 344 25.97 4.81 8.50
C LEU A 344 24.60 4.14 8.37
N LYS A 345 24.55 2.85 8.69
CA LYS A 345 23.31 2.09 8.84
C LYS A 345 22.87 2.17 10.29
N SER A 346 21.55 2.21 10.52
CA SER A 346 20.96 2.23 11.88
C SER A 346 21.32 1.02 12.76
N GLU A 347 21.99 0.01 12.21
CA GLU A 347 22.43 -1.19 12.93
C GLU A 347 23.91 -1.18 13.32
N ASP A 348 24.65 -0.14 12.94
CA ASP A 348 26.08 -0.08 13.16
C ASP A 348 26.39 0.06 14.66
N ILE A 349 27.49 -0.57 15.08
CA ILE A 349 27.92 -0.59 16.48
C ILE A 349 28.33 0.84 16.90
N PRO A 350 27.93 1.33 18.09
CA PRO A 350 28.40 2.61 18.58
C PRO A 350 29.93 2.65 18.69
N SER A 351 30.54 3.74 18.21
CA SER A 351 32.01 3.89 18.13
C SER A 351 32.57 4.89 19.15
N ASP A 352 31.89 6.02 19.32
CA ASP A 352 32.19 7.06 20.32
C ASP A 352 30.91 7.89 20.52
N LEU A 353 30.98 9.12 21.03
CA LEU A 353 29.89 10.08 21.06
C LEU A 353 30.41 11.47 20.65
N ALA A 354 29.68 12.14 19.75
CA ALA A 354 30.02 13.48 19.30
C ALA A 354 28.78 14.39 19.29
N LEU A 355 28.92 15.59 19.84
CA LEU A 355 27.92 16.64 19.70
C LEU A 355 27.99 17.20 18.27
N ILE A 356 26.88 17.19 17.53
CA ILE A 356 26.85 17.63 16.13
C ILE A 356 26.03 18.91 15.90
N HIS A 357 25.15 19.27 16.84
CA HIS A 357 24.35 20.48 16.75
C HIS A 357 23.80 20.90 18.12
N VAL A 358 23.60 22.20 18.30
CA VAL A 358 22.97 22.79 19.47
C VAL A 358 21.86 23.73 19.01
N ARG A 359 20.66 23.58 19.58
CA ARG A 359 19.55 24.52 19.40
C ARG A 359 19.17 25.16 20.72
N THR A 360 19.35 26.46 20.84
CA THR A 360 18.92 27.26 22.00
C THR A 360 17.42 27.55 21.92
N PRO A 361 16.67 27.66 23.04
CA PRO A 361 15.27 28.10 23.05
C PRO A 361 15.11 29.54 22.51
N PRO A 362 13.88 30.07 22.35
CA PRO A 362 13.65 31.42 21.82
C PRO A 362 14.39 32.50 22.62
N GLU A 363 14.81 33.58 21.95
CA GLU A 363 15.64 34.66 22.52
C GLU A 363 15.01 35.34 23.76
N ASN A 364 13.68 35.31 23.88
CA ASN A 364 12.96 35.83 25.05
C ASN A 364 13.14 34.97 26.31
N THR A 365 13.81 33.82 26.22
CA THR A 365 14.09 32.96 27.38
C THR A 365 15.15 33.62 28.25
N LEU A 366 14.76 34.04 29.45
CA LEU A 366 15.66 34.65 30.41
C LEU A 366 16.77 33.64 30.83
N PRO A 367 18.03 34.07 31.00
CA PRO A 367 19.11 33.18 31.45
C PRO A 367 18.87 32.49 32.80
N ASN A 368 18.03 33.10 33.65
CA ASN A 368 17.66 32.56 34.96
C ASN A 368 16.44 31.64 34.89
N GLN A 369 15.80 31.48 33.73
CA GLN A 369 14.71 30.53 33.54
C GLN A 369 15.28 29.11 33.61
N VAL A 370 14.79 28.33 34.57
CA VAL A 370 15.13 26.92 34.72
C VAL A 370 13.90 26.08 34.40
N PHE A 371 14.07 25.08 33.54
CA PHE A 371 13.07 24.07 33.25
C PHE A 371 13.31 22.86 34.16
N SER A 372 12.25 22.36 34.78
CA SER A 372 12.36 21.31 35.81
C SER A 372 12.22 19.89 35.26
N LYS A 373 11.45 19.71 34.17
CA LYS A 373 11.19 18.42 33.51
C LYS A 373 11.08 18.63 32.01
N SER A 374 11.31 17.57 31.25
CA SER A 374 11.18 17.60 29.79
C SER A 374 10.84 16.25 29.20
N THR A 375 10.11 16.28 28.08
CA THR A 375 9.88 15.13 27.21
C THR A 375 10.17 15.51 25.76
N TYR A 376 10.82 14.63 25.01
CA TYR A 376 11.20 14.87 23.62
C TYR A 376 10.95 13.62 22.77
N LYS A 377 10.27 13.79 21.63
CA LYS A 377 10.09 12.72 20.64
C LYS A 377 9.74 13.27 19.26
N ASP A 378 10.46 12.82 18.24
CA ASP A 378 10.22 13.14 16.82
C ASP A 378 10.13 14.66 16.58
N GLY A 379 11.13 15.39 17.07
CA GLY A 379 11.20 16.85 16.99
C GLY A 379 10.26 17.63 17.93
N PHE A 380 9.29 16.98 18.59
CA PHE A 380 8.41 17.62 19.57
C PHE A 380 9.06 17.66 20.95
N LEU A 381 9.24 18.86 21.52
CA LEU A 381 9.74 19.09 22.87
C LEU A 381 8.62 19.69 23.73
N ALA A 382 8.46 19.19 24.95
CA ALA A 382 7.71 19.86 26.00
C ALA A 382 8.57 20.01 27.26
N LEU A 383 8.55 21.21 27.86
CA LEU A 383 9.32 21.60 29.03
C LEU A 383 8.37 22.10 30.12
N VAL A 384 8.63 21.74 31.38
CA VAL A 384 7.95 22.35 32.53
C VAL A 384 8.66 23.63 32.91
N LYS A 385 7.96 24.75 32.74
CA LYS A 385 8.40 26.09 33.13
C LYS A 385 7.75 26.47 34.45
N ASN A 386 8.58 26.89 35.40
CA ASN A 386 8.13 27.32 36.73
C ASN A 386 8.22 28.84 36.82
N ASP A 387 7.09 29.52 37.00
CA ASP A 387 7.02 30.95 37.21
C ASP A 387 6.29 31.25 38.53
N GLN A 388 7.06 31.54 39.59
CA GLN A 388 6.78 31.93 41.00
C GLN A 388 5.48 31.45 41.70
N GLN A 389 4.34 31.29 41.01
CA GLN A 389 3.08 30.68 41.49
C GLN A 389 2.36 29.74 40.49
N LYS A 390 2.80 29.60 39.24
CA LYS A 390 2.17 28.72 38.24
C LYS A 390 3.22 27.88 37.50
N GLU A 391 2.89 26.62 37.25
CA GLU A 391 3.65 25.78 36.32
C GLU A 391 2.93 25.73 34.97
N SER A 392 3.70 25.89 33.90
CA SER A 392 3.22 25.83 32.53
C SER A 392 4.02 24.82 31.72
N VAL A 393 3.42 24.33 30.65
CA VAL A 393 4.06 23.46 29.67
C VAL A 393 4.46 24.31 28.48
N PHE A 394 5.76 24.55 28.33
CA PHE A 394 6.34 25.23 27.19
C PHE A 394 6.68 24.20 26.11
N THR A 395 6.14 24.37 24.91
CA THR A 395 6.25 23.39 23.82
C THR A 395 6.99 23.96 22.63
N ILE A 396 7.75 23.11 21.94
CA ILE A 396 8.41 23.41 20.67
C ILE A 396 8.12 22.27 19.69
N CYS A 397 7.71 22.58 18.46
CA CYS A 397 7.58 21.57 17.39
C CYS A 397 7.97 22.11 16.02
N PRO A 398 8.38 21.26 15.06
CA PRO A 398 8.63 21.68 13.69
C PRO A 398 7.41 22.33 13.03
N ASP A 399 7.63 23.40 12.29
CA ASP A 399 6.67 23.96 11.34
C ASP A 399 6.73 23.16 10.03
N LEU A 400 5.77 22.26 9.84
CA LEU A 400 5.74 21.36 8.69
C LEU A 400 5.45 22.08 7.38
N GLY A 401 4.67 23.17 7.38
CA GLY A 401 4.36 23.94 6.18
C GLY A 401 5.62 24.62 5.62
N LYS A 402 6.41 25.24 6.49
CA LYS A 402 7.70 25.83 6.12
C LYS A 402 8.76 24.80 5.81
N LEU A 403 8.82 23.70 6.56
CA LEU A 403 9.78 22.64 6.30
C LEU A 403 9.58 22.05 4.91
N VAL A 404 8.34 21.78 4.51
CA VAL A 404 8.04 21.25 3.17
C VAL A 404 8.32 22.27 2.07
N SER A 405 7.81 23.50 2.20
CA SER A 405 8.01 24.54 1.17
C SER A 405 9.49 24.88 0.94
N THR A 406 10.29 24.96 2.00
CA THR A 406 11.74 25.20 1.89
C THR A 406 12.50 23.99 1.32
N THR A 407 12.03 22.77 1.60
CA THR A 407 12.58 21.54 0.98
C THR A 407 12.30 21.50 -0.51
N LEU A 408 11.09 21.84 -0.94
CA LEU A 408 10.73 21.93 -2.36
C LEU A 408 11.55 23.00 -3.10
N ALA A 409 11.93 24.08 -2.41
CA ALA A 409 12.84 25.10 -2.92
C ALA A 409 14.32 24.65 -2.95
N GLY A 410 14.63 23.41 -2.55
CA GLY A 410 15.99 22.84 -2.55
C GLY A 410 16.87 23.32 -1.39
N ARG A 411 16.31 23.96 -0.36
CA ARG A 411 17.02 24.49 0.80
C ARG A 411 16.24 24.20 2.08
N PRO A 412 16.18 22.94 2.55
CA PRO A 412 15.41 22.58 3.74
C PRO A 412 15.83 23.44 4.93
N SER A 413 14.85 23.99 5.64
CA SER A 413 15.09 24.83 6.82
C SER A 413 14.07 24.53 7.91
N LEU A 414 14.55 24.35 9.14
CA LEU A 414 13.72 24.07 10.29
C LEU A 414 13.32 25.36 11.03
N THR A 415 12.11 25.81 10.76
CA THR A 415 11.36 26.74 11.61
C THR A 415 10.56 25.95 12.64
N GLU A 416 10.39 26.47 13.84
CA GLU A 416 9.71 25.78 14.92
C GLU A 416 8.63 26.65 15.57
N PHE A 417 7.46 26.07 15.78
CA PHE A 417 6.42 26.70 16.57
C PHE A 417 6.72 26.59 18.06
N VAL A 418 6.38 27.64 18.80
CA VAL A 418 6.45 27.67 20.26
C VAL A 418 5.10 28.07 20.86
N ASP A 419 4.71 27.40 21.93
CA ASP A 419 3.50 27.73 22.69
C ASP A 419 3.70 27.43 24.19
N GLU A 420 2.94 28.12 25.04
CA GLU A 420 2.97 27.95 26.49
C GLU A 420 1.55 27.73 27.00
N ILE A 421 1.32 26.57 27.63
CA ILE A 421 0.01 26.17 28.12
C ILE A 421 0.06 26.05 29.64
N THR A 422 -0.71 26.88 30.33
CA THR A 422 -0.82 26.81 31.79
C THR A 422 -1.75 25.66 32.19
N VAL A 423 -1.32 24.83 33.15
CA VAL A 423 -2.11 23.75 33.71
C VAL A 423 -2.40 24.00 35.19
N ALA A 424 -3.47 23.39 35.71
CA ALA A 424 -3.85 23.55 37.11
C ALA A 424 -3.04 22.59 38.01
N GLY A 425 -2.49 23.14 39.09
CA GLY A 425 -1.69 22.39 40.06
C GLY A 425 -0.22 22.23 39.65
N LYS A 426 0.56 21.60 40.53
CA LYS A 426 1.98 21.31 40.29
C LYS A 426 2.11 20.10 39.36
N ILE A 427 2.93 20.19 38.33
CA ILE A 427 3.21 19.11 37.36
C ILE A 427 4.10 18.06 38.02
N VAL A 428 3.54 16.87 38.19
CA VAL A 428 4.20 15.69 38.74
C VAL A 428 4.96 14.96 37.66
N ALA A 429 4.33 14.69 36.51
CA ALA A 429 4.94 13.95 35.41
C ALA A 429 4.36 14.36 34.05
N MET A 430 5.15 14.17 33.00
CA MET A 430 4.71 14.31 31.61
C MET A 430 5.10 13.05 30.82
N SER A 431 4.20 12.55 29.99
CA SER A 431 4.49 11.44 29.08
C SER A 431 3.63 11.51 27.83
N GLU A 432 4.15 11.03 26.71
CA GLU A 432 3.35 10.82 25.50
C GLU A 432 2.62 9.47 25.54
N THR A 433 1.49 9.31 24.84
CA THR A 433 0.78 8.03 24.71
C THR A 433 1.51 7.01 23.83
N SER A 434 1.38 5.72 24.16
CA SER A 434 2.03 4.61 23.41
C SER A 434 1.34 4.27 22.08
N SER A 435 0.18 4.85 21.76
CA SER A 435 -0.68 4.44 20.64
C SER A 435 -0.24 4.92 19.25
N THR A 436 0.81 5.76 19.14
CA THR A 436 1.21 6.35 17.86
C THR A 436 2.57 5.86 17.39
N GLN A 437 2.61 5.25 16.19
CA GLN A 437 3.81 5.31 15.35
C GLN A 437 3.94 6.76 14.88
N SER A 438 4.41 7.62 15.78
CA SER A 438 4.65 9.03 15.49
C SER A 438 5.64 9.13 14.33
N GLN A 439 5.30 9.96 13.35
CA GLN A 439 6.15 10.30 12.21
C GLN A 439 6.29 11.81 12.20
N VAL A 440 7.46 12.31 11.81
CA VAL A 440 7.70 13.76 11.69
C VAL A 440 6.77 14.36 10.62
N ASN A 441 6.51 13.64 9.53
CA ASN A 441 5.62 14.10 8.44
C ASN A 441 4.13 13.87 8.76
N GLU A 442 3.54 14.72 9.59
CA GLU A 442 2.10 14.67 9.90
C GLU A 442 1.19 15.22 8.78
N LEU A 443 1.74 15.79 7.70
CA LEU A 443 0.95 16.22 6.53
C LEU A 443 0.34 15.03 5.79
N ALA A 444 0.96 13.85 5.92
CA ALA A 444 0.49 12.62 5.32
C ALA A 444 -0.55 11.87 6.18
N ALA A 445 -0.89 12.37 7.37
CA ALA A 445 -1.81 11.72 8.28
C ALA A 445 -3.27 11.83 7.78
N HIS A 446 -4.02 10.73 7.87
CA HIS A 446 -5.47 10.75 7.67
C HIS A 446 -6.15 11.33 8.89
N TYR A 447 -7.31 11.97 8.70
CA TYR A 447 -8.09 12.56 9.80
C TYR A 447 -8.46 11.54 10.89
N THR A 448 -8.70 10.28 10.50
CA THR A 448 -9.02 9.17 11.41
C THR A 448 -7.80 8.50 12.05
N THR A 449 -6.57 8.84 11.65
CA THR A 449 -5.37 8.36 12.34
C THR A 449 -5.35 8.89 13.79
N PRO A 450 -4.81 8.16 14.78
CA PRO A 450 -4.68 8.68 16.14
C PRO A 450 -3.79 9.94 16.21
N THR A 451 -4.18 10.89 17.07
CA THR A 451 -3.41 12.10 17.37
C THR A 451 -2.37 11.85 18.47
N ARG A 452 -1.26 12.57 18.45
CA ARG A 452 -0.26 12.53 19.52
C ARG A 452 -0.81 13.23 20.77
N HIS A 453 -0.80 12.53 21.89
CA HIS A 453 -1.30 13.03 23.17
C HIS A 453 -0.17 13.17 24.18
N LEU A 454 0.02 14.37 24.70
CA LEU A 454 0.89 14.66 25.83
C LEU A 454 0.05 14.69 27.11
N LEU A 455 0.27 13.68 27.95
CA LEU A 455 -0.37 13.51 29.24
C LEU A 455 0.44 14.27 30.30
N VAL A 456 -0.22 15.16 31.03
CA VAL A 456 0.38 16.01 32.07
C VAL A 456 -0.31 15.70 33.39
N LEU A 457 0.34 14.88 34.21
CA LEU A 457 -0.15 14.55 35.54
C LEU A 457 0.22 15.69 36.48
N THR A 458 -0.79 16.27 37.13
CA THR A 458 -0.63 17.32 38.14
C THR A 458 -1.17 16.87 39.48
N THR A 459 -0.92 17.67 40.52
CA THR A 459 -1.51 17.46 41.85
C THR A 459 -3.05 17.58 41.86
N CYS A 460 -3.65 18.12 40.81
CA CYS A 460 -5.11 18.29 40.70
C CYS A 460 -5.79 17.22 39.83
N GLY A 461 -5.04 16.54 38.97
CA GLY A 461 -5.60 15.58 38.01
C GLY A 461 -4.68 15.34 36.82
N LEU A 462 -5.26 14.99 35.68
CA LEU A 462 -4.54 14.72 34.43
C LEU A 462 -5.03 15.67 33.33
N SER A 463 -4.15 16.55 32.87
CA SER A 463 -4.41 17.37 31.69
C SER A 463 -3.93 16.63 30.43
N VAL A 464 -4.79 16.57 29.42
CA VAL A 464 -4.49 15.95 28.12
C VAL A 464 -4.28 17.06 27.10
N LEU A 465 -3.03 17.26 26.73
CA LEU A 465 -2.63 18.14 25.64
C LEU A 465 -2.57 17.32 24.35
N ILE A 466 -2.99 17.92 23.23
CA ILE A 466 -2.92 17.28 21.91
C ILE A 466 -1.98 18.07 21.02
N LYS A 467 -1.10 17.35 20.32
CA LYS A 467 -0.37 17.93 19.19
C LYS A 467 -1.25 17.79 17.96
N GLN A 468 -1.86 18.90 17.55
CA GLN A 468 -2.75 18.96 16.39
C GLN A 468 -1.96 18.67 15.12
N ARG A 469 -2.46 17.74 14.31
CA ARG A 469 -1.96 17.57 12.94
C ARG A 469 -2.53 18.67 12.07
N PRO A 470 -1.92 18.99 10.93
CA PRO A 470 -2.46 19.97 9.99
C PRO A 470 -3.93 19.71 9.59
N VAL A 471 -4.34 18.44 9.46
CA VAL A 471 -5.74 18.08 9.17
C VAL A 471 -6.70 18.38 10.33
N ASP A 472 -6.24 18.30 11.59
CA ASP A 472 -7.04 18.66 12.78
C ASP A 472 -7.22 20.18 12.85
N MET A 473 -6.17 20.93 12.53
CA MET A 473 -6.23 22.39 12.43
C MET A 473 -7.22 22.81 11.33
N LEU A 474 -7.19 22.15 10.16
CA LEU A 474 -8.16 22.40 9.10
C LEU A 474 -9.58 22.08 9.57
N PHE A 475 -9.80 20.94 10.22
CA PHE A 475 -11.10 20.57 10.80
C PHE A 475 -11.62 21.62 11.79
N SER A 476 -10.75 22.11 12.68
CA SER A 476 -11.06 23.18 13.63
C SER A 476 -11.46 24.48 12.92
N LEU A 477 -10.76 24.84 11.84
CA LEU A 477 -11.11 26.00 11.02
C LEU A 477 -12.45 25.83 10.30
N VAL A 478 -12.74 24.68 9.70
CA VAL A 478 -13.98 24.47 8.94
C VAL A 478 -15.21 24.28 9.81
N SER A 479 -15.03 23.72 11.01
CA SER A 479 -16.10 23.54 12.00
C SER A 479 -16.41 24.82 12.80
N SER A 480 -15.60 25.88 12.65
CA SER A 480 -15.82 27.14 13.34
C SER A 480 -16.95 27.95 12.72
N SER A 481 -17.76 28.59 13.57
CA SER A 481 -18.76 29.57 13.14
C SER A 481 -18.07 30.92 12.91
N TYR A 482 -18.27 31.49 11.73
CA TYR A 482 -17.75 32.82 11.37
C TYR A 482 -18.93 33.78 11.18
N GLN A 483 -18.84 34.96 11.81
CA GLN A 483 -19.84 36.01 11.62
C GLN A 483 -19.62 36.77 10.30
N ASP A 484 -18.37 36.81 9.80
CA ASP A 484 -17.97 37.49 8.56
C ASP A 484 -17.37 36.50 7.56
N THR A 485 -17.98 36.41 6.38
CA THR A 485 -17.56 35.55 5.27
C THR A 485 -16.18 35.92 4.73
N ALA A 486 -15.79 37.20 4.73
CA ALA A 486 -14.48 37.64 4.24
C ALA A 486 -13.35 37.20 5.19
N LEU A 487 -13.55 37.35 6.50
CA LEU A 487 -12.60 36.85 7.51
C LEU A 487 -12.45 35.33 7.44
N ARG A 488 -13.55 34.62 7.17
CA ARG A 488 -13.54 33.16 6.96
C ARG A 488 -12.64 32.76 5.79
N ILE A 489 -12.81 33.39 4.63
CA ILE A 489 -12.01 33.11 3.42
C ILE A 489 -10.53 33.42 3.66
N ASN A 490 -10.21 34.53 4.34
CA ASN A 490 -8.82 34.88 4.64
C ASN A 490 -8.14 33.86 5.56
N ASN A 491 -8.83 33.35 6.60
CA ASN A 491 -8.27 32.30 7.46
C ASN A 491 -7.97 31.02 6.69
N PHE A 492 -8.84 30.65 5.74
CA PHE A 492 -8.60 29.52 4.87
C PHE A 492 -7.43 29.78 3.91
N LYS A 493 -7.36 30.96 3.31
CA LYS A 493 -6.23 31.33 2.45
C LYS A 493 -4.91 31.28 3.21
N ASP A 494 -4.83 31.85 4.40
CA ASP A 494 -3.62 31.82 5.25
C ASP A 494 -3.19 30.37 5.56
N PHE A 495 -4.14 29.46 5.80
CA PHE A 495 -3.86 28.04 6.00
C PHE A 495 -3.30 27.38 4.73
N PHE A 496 -3.94 27.61 3.57
CA PHE A 496 -3.52 27.03 2.30
C PHE A 496 -2.16 27.59 1.83
N ASP A 497 -1.90 28.88 2.03
CA ASP A 497 -0.61 29.51 1.75
C ASP A 497 0.50 28.94 2.64
N HIS A 498 0.18 28.57 3.88
CA HIS A 498 1.15 28.04 4.85
C HIS A 498 1.50 26.57 4.59
N PHE A 499 0.51 25.70 4.40
CA PHE A 499 0.73 24.26 4.22
C PHE A 499 0.88 23.83 2.75
N GLY A 500 0.61 24.74 1.82
CA GLY A 500 0.56 24.46 0.40
C GLY A 500 -0.84 24.04 -0.07
N TYR A 501 -1.21 24.47 -1.26
CA TYR A 501 -2.55 24.25 -1.80
C TYR A 501 -2.83 22.77 -2.10
N SER A 502 -1.84 22.01 -2.59
CA SER A 502 -2.02 20.58 -2.89
C SER A 502 -2.17 19.75 -1.61
N ASN A 503 -1.37 20.03 -0.57
CA ASN A 503 -1.52 19.39 0.74
C ASN A 503 -2.87 19.72 1.38
N SER A 504 -3.30 20.99 1.30
CA SER A 504 -4.57 21.45 1.86
C SER A 504 -5.78 20.86 1.12
N CYS A 505 -5.69 20.66 -0.20
CA CYS A 505 -6.68 19.89 -0.95
C CYS A 505 -6.71 18.41 -0.52
N ALA A 506 -5.55 17.78 -0.33
CA ALA A 506 -5.48 16.39 0.16
C ALA A 506 -6.10 16.22 1.56
N MET A 507 -5.82 17.14 2.48
CA MET A 507 -6.45 17.17 3.81
C MET A 507 -7.97 17.35 3.71
N SER A 508 -8.43 18.21 2.80
CA SER A 508 -9.86 18.44 2.54
C SER A 508 -10.56 17.16 2.07
N PHE A 509 -9.94 16.36 1.19
CA PHE A 509 -10.44 15.04 0.80
C PHE A 509 -10.45 14.05 1.98
N GLY A 510 -9.47 14.14 2.88
CA GLY A 510 -9.46 13.39 4.14
C GLY A 510 -10.68 13.69 5.03
N LEU A 511 -11.09 14.95 5.13
CA LEU A 511 -12.29 15.34 5.88
C LEU A 511 -13.57 14.83 5.23
N VAL A 512 -13.69 14.99 3.90
CA VAL A 512 -14.86 14.55 3.12
C VAL A 512 -15.11 13.04 3.26
N THR A 513 -14.04 12.25 3.20
CA THR A 513 -14.11 10.79 3.24
C THR A 513 -14.31 10.21 4.65
N SER A 514 -14.24 11.05 5.70
CA SER A 514 -14.38 10.66 7.10
C SER A 514 -15.79 10.87 7.68
N SER A 515 -16.80 10.97 6.81
CA SER A 515 -18.21 11.23 7.18
C SER A 515 -18.94 10.05 7.86
N ILE A 516 -18.29 8.89 8.02
CA ILE A 516 -18.85 7.71 8.70
C ILE A 516 -18.08 7.46 10.01
N PRO A 517 -18.72 7.48 11.19
CA PRO A 517 -18.05 7.22 12.46
C PRO A 517 -17.64 5.75 12.59
N PRO A 518 -16.48 5.43 13.19
CA PRO A 518 -16.22 4.08 13.67
C PRO A 518 -17.24 3.75 14.77
N SER A 519 -18.01 2.67 14.56
CA SER A 519 -19.01 2.19 15.51
C SER A 519 -18.32 1.71 16.79
N GLY A 520 -18.29 2.56 17.82
CA GLY A 520 -17.78 2.20 19.14
C GLY A 520 -18.27 3.19 20.19
N SER A 521 -19.17 2.75 21.06
CA SER A 521 -19.64 3.52 22.22
C SER A 521 -18.60 3.45 23.34
N GLY A 522 -17.84 4.53 23.52
CA GLY A 522 -16.92 4.72 24.64
C GLY A 522 -16.02 5.94 24.42
N PHE A 523 -15.73 6.70 25.49
CA PHE A 523 -14.72 7.76 25.43
C PHE A 523 -13.36 7.11 25.14
N LYS A 524 -12.83 7.29 23.93
CA LYS A 524 -11.46 6.93 23.58
C LYS A 524 -10.68 8.22 23.38
N LEU A 525 -9.50 8.35 24.01
CA LEU A 525 -8.66 9.52 23.81
C LEU A 525 -8.37 9.77 22.32
N ASP A 526 -8.30 8.71 21.51
CA ASP A 526 -7.83 8.73 20.13
C ASP A 526 -8.94 8.85 19.05
N THR A 527 -10.21 9.04 19.42
CA THR A 527 -11.28 9.20 18.40
C THR A 527 -11.43 10.65 17.95
N SER A 528 -11.20 10.90 16.66
CA SER A 528 -11.54 12.15 15.98
C SER A 528 -13.05 12.39 16.00
N GLN A 529 -13.48 13.65 16.03
CA GLN A 529 -14.91 13.98 15.98
C GLN A 529 -15.50 13.63 14.61
N PRO A 530 -16.74 13.11 14.54
CA PRO A 530 -17.38 12.83 13.26
C PRO A 530 -17.57 14.13 12.47
N VAL A 531 -17.28 14.08 11.17
CA VAL A 531 -17.51 15.22 10.27
C VAL A 531 -19.02 15.31 10.00
N VAL A 532 -19.67 16.35 10.53
CA VAL A 532 -21.10 16.59 10.34
C VAL A 532 -21.38 17.27 8.99
N SER A 533 -22.63 17.20 8.51
CA SER A 533 -23.02 17.68 7.17
C SER A 533 -22.66 19.15 6.90
N GLN A 534 -22.77 20.03 7.91
CA GLN A 534 -22.43 21.45 7.77
C GLN A 534 -20.92 21.68 7.54
N THR A 535 -20.08 20.88 8.20
CA THR A 535 -18.63 20.90 8.00
C THR A 535 -18.30 20.39 6.60
N LEU A 536 -18.99 19.34 6.13
CA LEU A 536 -18.82 18.82 4.78
C LEU A 536 -19.14 19.86 3.70
N GLU A 537 -20.26 20.59 3.84
CA GLU A 537 -20.64 21.67 2.91
C GLU A 537 -19.57 22.76 2.86
N THR A 538 -19.01 23.14 4.02
CA THR A 538 -17.92 24.11 4.10
C THR A 538 -16.67 23.62 3.37
N VAL A 539 -16.29 22.36 3.54
CA VAL A 539 -15.13 21.76 2.87
C VAL A 539 -15.37 21.69 1.35
N THR A 540 -16.60 21.40 0.90
CA THR A 540 -16.96 21.44 -0.51
C THR A 540 -16.80 22.83 -1.11
N ILE A 541 -17.28 23.88 -0.43
CA ILE A 541 -17.10 25.28 -0.85
C ILE A 541 -15.60 25.63 -0.94
N LEU A 542 -14.82 25.23 0.06
CA LEU A 542 -13.37 25.41 0.05
C LEU A 542 -12.68 24.79 -1.17
N LEU A 543 -13.07 23.57 -1.52
CA LEU A 543 -12.57 22.88 -2.71
C LEU A 543 -13.00 23.60 -3.98
N GLN A 544 -14.20 24.17 -4.06
CA GLN A 544 -14.64 24.94 -5.22
C GLN A 544 -13.80 26.20 -5.44
N GLU A 545 -13.47 26.91 -4.36
CA GLU A 545 -12.71 28.17 -4.41
C GLU A 545 -11.21 27.95 -4.66
N PHE A 546 -10.56 27.11 -3.86
CA PHE A 546 -9.09 27.05 -3.84
C PHE A 546 -8.49 25.93 -4.68
N SER A 547 -9.25 24.89 -5.04
CA SER A 547 -8.65 23.73 -5.73
C SER A 547 -8.26 24.02 -7.18
N ARG A 548 -8.81 25.07 -7.80
CA ARG A 548 -8.52 25.47 -9.19
C ARG A 548 -7.19 26.17 -9.36
N LEU A 549 -6.53 26.57 -8.27
CA LEU A 549 -5.23 27.22 -8.30
C LEU A 549 -4.15 26.23 -8.75
N LEU A 550 -3.08 26.75 -9.38
CA LEU A 550 -1.95 25.93 -9.82
C LEU A 550 -1.33 25.18 -8.64
N SER A 551 -0.91 23.94 -8.89
CA SER A 551 -0.23 23.15 -7.88
C SER A 551 1.10 23.80 -7.49
N ASP A 552 1.36 23.79 -6.19
CA ASP A 552 2.62 24.14 -5.54
C ASP A 552 3.68 23.02 -5.61
N LEU A 553 3.34 21.87 -6.20
CA LEU A 553 4.28 20.76 -6.37
C LEU A 553 5.11 20.91 -7.65
N PRO A 554 6.40 20.54 -7.62
CA PRO A 554 7.25 20.60 -8.79
C PRO A 554 6.75 19.63 -9.86
N SER A 555 6.68 20.11 -11.11
CA SER A 555 6.36 19.30 -12.27
C SER A 555 7.42 19.48 -13.33
N GLN A 556 7.95 18.37 -13.87
CA GLN A 556 9.06 18.45 -14.83
C GLN A 556 8.63 19.01 -16.19
N ASN A 557 7.36 18.89 -16.59
CA ASN A 557 6.86 19.36 -17.90
C ASN A 557 5.35 19.73 -17.96
N GLN A 558 4.56 19.52 -16.90
CA GLN A 558 3.09 19.64 -16.94
C GLN A 558 2.54 20.28 -15.67
N GLN A 559 1.91 21.45 -15.80
CA GLN A 559 1.29 22.14 -14.68
C GLN A 559 -0.15 21.63 -14.49
N TYR A 560 -0.41 21.03 -13.32
CA TYR A 560 -1.73 20.61 -12.87
C TYR A 560 -2.27 21.58 -11.82
N THR A 561 -3.59 21.58 -11.61
CA THR A 561 -4.18 22.28 -10.46
C THR A 561 -3.91 21.57 -9.14
N SER A 562 -4.05 22.32 -8.04
CA SER A 562 -3.96 21.81 -6.67
C SER A 562 -5.03 20.76 -6.36
N ARG A 563 -6.16 20.79 -7.07
CA ARG A 563 -7.18 19.73 -7.03
C ARG A 563 -6.62 18.40 -7.49
N HIS A 564 -5.98 18.40 -8.67
CA HIS A 564 -5.43 17.20 -9.28
C HIS A 564 -4.32 16.62 -8.39
N ASP A 565 -3.34 17.44 -8.03
CA ASP A 565 -2.19 16.98 -7.24
C ASP A 565 -2.58 16.65 -5.79
N GLY A 566 -3.55 17.38 -5.21
CA GLY A 566 -4.14 17.04 -3.92
C GLY A 566 -4.93 15.71 -3.94
N LEU A 567 -5.63 15.40 -5.04
CA LEU A 567 -6.33 14.13 -5.21
C LEU A 567 -5.32 12.98 -5.34
N ALA A 568 -4.26 13.17 -6.14
CA ALA A 568 -3.17 12.21 -6.27
C ALA A 568 -2.49 11.94 -4.93
N LEU A 569 -2.13 12.99 -4.18
CA LEU A 569 -1.55 12.86 -2.84
C LEU A 569 -2.49 12.12 -1.88
N PHE A 570 -3.78 12.43 -1.90
CA PHE A 570 -4.76 11.78 -1.03
C PHE A 570 -4.89 10.27 -1.32
N ILE A 571 -5.02 9.88 -2.60
CA ILE A 571 -5.10 8.46 -2.97
C ILE A 571 -3.79 7.75 -2.61
N TYR A 572 -2.63 8.34 -2.93
CA TYR A 572 -1.33 7.78 -2.59
C TYR A 572 -1.18 7.57 -1.08
N ARG A 573 -1.48 8.59 -0.26
CA ARG A 573 -1.43 8.51 1.22
C ARG A 573 -2.40 7.48 1.79
N THR A 574 -3.54 7.25 1.14
CA THR A 574 -4.50 6.20 1.50
C THR A 574 -3.90 4.80 1.32
N ILE A 575 -3.27 4.53 0.17
CA ILE A 575 -2.76 3.18 -0.14
C ILE A 575 -1.32 2.93 0.32
N ARG A 576 -0.54 3.97 0.61
CA ARG A 576 0.89 3.91 1.03
C ARG A 576 1.21 2.84 2.08
N PRO A 577 0.40 2.61 3.14
CA PRO A 577 0.73 1.61 4.17
C PRO A 577 0.83 0.18 3.65
N ILE A 578 0.22 -0.12 2.50
CA ILE A 578 0.17 -1.45 1.88
C ILE A 578 0.78 -1.50 0.48
N TRP A 579 1.03 -0.36 -0.16
CA TRP A 579 1.35 -0.25 -1.58
C TRP A 579 2.63 -1.01 -1.99
N ASP A 580 3.71 -0.80 -1.23
CA ASP A 580 5.02 -1.42 -1.50
C ASP A 580 5.21 -2.76 -0.74
N LYS A 581 4.19 -3.23 -0.01
CA LYS A 581 4.28 -4.49 0.75
C LYS A 581 3.82 -5.68 -0.08
N PRO A 582 4.39 -6.88 0.12
CA PRO A 582 3.83 -8.10 -0.43
C PRO A 582 2.46 -8.39 0.20
N LEU A 583 1.58 -9.07 -0.54
CA LEU A 583 0.28 -9.47 -0.03
C LEU A 583 0.37 -10.69 0.90
N PHE A 584 1.28 -11.62 0.59
CA PHE A 584 1.50 -12.86 1.34
C PHE A 584 2.96 -13.02 1.73
N THR A 585 3.22 -13.75 2.82
CA THR A 585 4.57 -14.17 3.26
C THR A 585 4.63 -15.68 3.37
N GLU A 586 5.76 -16.26 2.99
CA GLU A 586 5.99 -17.71 3.04
C GLU A 586 6.50 -18.11 4.43
N ILE A 587 5.88 -19.12 5.03
CA ILE A 587 6.30 -19.75 6.28
C ILE A 587 6.52 -21.24 6.06
N LEU A 588 7.47 -21.81 6.79
CA LEU A 588 7.66 -23.26 6.88
C LEU A 588 6.70 -23.82 7.92
N ASN A 589 5.73 -24.62 7.47
CA ASN A 589 4.81 -25.33 8.36
C ASN A 589 4.92 -26.84 8.11
N GLU A 590 5.30 -27.61 9.14
CA GLU A 590 5.47 -29.07 9.06
C GLU A 590 6.33 -29.56 7.86
N GLY A 591 7.38 -28.81 7.51
CA GLY A 591 8.27 -29.14 6.39
C GLY A 591 7.71 -28.85 4.99
N LYS A 592 6.53 -28.22 4.89
CA LYS A 592 5.96 -27.69 3.64
C LYS A 592 5.90 -26.16 3.70
N ASN A 593 6.13 -25.53 2.55
CA ASN A 593 5.96 -24.08 2.44
C ASN A 593 4.47 -23.74 2.40
N ALA A 594 4.04 -22.84 3.27
CA ALA A 594 2.68 -22.31 3.32
C ALA A 594 2.72 -20.77 3.23
N TYR A 595 1.65 -20.17 2.71
CA TYR A 595 1.51 -18.72 2.64
C TYR A 595 0.61 -18.22 3.77
N ILE A 596 0.98 -17.10 4.39
CA ILE A 596 0.13 -16.36 5.34
C ILE A 596 -0.02 -14.92 4.89
N ASN A 597 -1.08 -14.26 5.37
CA ASN A 597 -1.36 -12.86 5.03
C ASN A 597 -0.29 -11.94 5.62
N ALA A 598 0.35 -11.14 4.76
CA ALA A 598 1.34 -10.16 5.19
C ALA A 598 0.69 -8.82 5.60
N ILE A 599 -0.52 -8.56 5.11
CA ILE A 599 -1.29 -7.34 5.36
C ILE A 599 -2.48 -7.67 6.28
N LYS A 600 -2.76 -6.81 7.25
CA LYS A 600 -3.92 -6.98 8.15
C LYS A 600 -5.22 -6.70 7.38
N LYS A 601 -6.23 -7.56 7.57
CA LYS A 601 -7.57 -7.38 7.01
C LYS A 601 -8.18 -6.00 7.35
N GLY A 602 -7.98 -5.52 8.58
CA GLY A 602 -8.49 -4.22 9.01
C GLY A 602 -7.94 -3.04 8.18
N ASP A 603 -6.67 -3.09 7.79
CA ASP A 603 -6.04 -2.04 6.99
C ASP A 603 -6.65 -1.99 5.58
N LEU A 604 -6.88 -3.16 4.98
CA LEU A 604 -7.56 -3.30 3.68
C LEU A 604 -9.00 -2.74 3.73
N LEU A 605 -9.78 -3.13 4.74
CA LEU A 605 -11.16 -2.65 4.89
C LEU A 605 -11.22 -1.12 5.08
N ASN A 606 -10.32 -0.56 5.89
CA ASN A 606 -10.26 0.89 6.09
C ASN A 606 -9.97 1.64 4.78
N ILE A 607 -9.01 1.15 3.99
CA ILE A 607 -8.69 1.71 2.66
C ILE A 607 -9.90 1.61 1.73
N GLN A 608 -10.59 0.47 1.73
CA GLN A 608 -11.77 0.30 0.89
C GLN A 608 -12.89 1.29 1.24
N ILE A 609 -13.15 1.51 2.53
CA ILE A 609 -14.16 2.48 3.00
C ILE A 609 -13.79 3.90 2.55
N ILE A 610 -12.54 4.31 2.76
CA ILE A 610 -12.06 5.65 2.37
C ILE A 610 -12.21 5.86 0.86
N LEU A 611 -11.79 4.89 0.05
CA LEU A 611 -11.88 5.00 -1.41
C LEU A 611 -13.35 4.98 -1.91
N LYS A 612 -14.22 4.17 -1.31
CA LYS A 612 -15.67 4.19 -1.62
C LYS A 612 -16.27 5.57 -1.37
N ASN A 613 -15.98 6.16 -0.21
CA ASN A 613 -16.45 7.50 0.13
C ASN A 613 -15.90 8.56 -0.84
N LEU A 614 -14.64 8.42 -1.26
CA LEU A 614 -14.03 9.31 -2.26
C LEU A 614 -14.74 9.21 -3.62
N VAL A 615 -14.99 7.99 -4.11
CA VAL A 615 -15.68 7.74 -5.38
C VAL A 615 -17.09 8.34 -5.36
N THR A 616 -17.86 8.11 -4.30
CA THR A 616 -19.19 8.71 -4.11
C THR A 616 -19.14 10.24 -4.10
N PHE A 617 -18.12 10.83 -3.47
CA PHE A 617 -17.94 12.28 -3.47
C PHE A 617 -17.62 12.84 -4.86
N ILE A 618 -16.70 12.20 -5.60
CA ILE A 618 -16.33 12.61 -6.96
C ILE A 618 -17.55 12.56 -7.90
N GLU A 619 -18.37 11.52 -7.79
CA GLU A 619 -19.58 11.35 -8.60
C GLU A 619 -20.66 12.40 -8.30
N SER A 620 -20.84 12.75 -7.02
CA SER A 620 -21.80 13.79 -6.61
C SER A 620 -21.36 15.22 -6.93
N HIS A 621 -20.06 15.43 -7.25
CA HIS A 621 -19.49 16.76 -7.48
C HIS A 621 -18.75 16.87 -8.83
N SER A 622 -19.42 16.48 -9.92
CA SER A 622 -18.85 16.51 -11.28
C SER A 622 -18.34 17.89 -11.74
N ALA A 623 -18.89 18.98 -11.20
CA ALA A 623 -18.40 20.35 -11.46
C ALA A 623 -17.00 20.61 -10.87
N ILE A 624 -16.65 19.92 -9.77
CA ILE A 624 -15.31 19.95 -9.18
C ILE A 624 -14.42 18.95 -9.92
N PHE A 625 -14.95 17.81 -10.35
CA PHE A 625 -14.20 16.75 -11.04
C PHE A 625 -14.72 16.49 -12.46
N PRO A 626 -14.43 17.39 -13.42
CA PRO A 626 -14.77 17.15 -14.81
C PRO A 626 -14.01 15.93 -15.34
N LYS A 627 -14.74 15.00 -15.98
CA LYS A 627 -14.21 13.72 -16.53
C LYS A 627 -14.40 13.63 -18.05
N ASN A 628 -14.47 14.78 -18.73
CA ASN A 628 -14.88 14.88 -20.14
C ASN A 628 -13.73 14.61 -21.13
N ASN A 629 -12.52 14.32 -20.64
CA ASN A 629 -11.30 14.16 -21.43
C ASN A 629 -10.97 15.39 -22.32
N ALA A 630 -11.52 16.57 -22.02
CA ALA A 630 -11.29 17.77 -22.81
C ALA A 630 -9.88 18.34 -22.60
N THR A 631 -9.30 18.11 -21.41
CA THR A 631 -7.94 18.52 -21.06
C THR A 631 -7.12 17.33 -20.55
N ILE A 632 -5.79 17.48 -20.55
CA ILE A 632 -4.86 16.50 -19.98
C ILE A 632 -5.16 16.28 -18.49
N GLU A 633 -5.53 17.34 -17.76
CA GLU A 633 -5.92 17.25 -16.36
C GLU A 633 -7.21 16.45 -16.18
N GLU A 634 -8.26 16.71 -16.98
CA GLU A 634 -9.51 15.94 -16.93
C GLU A 634 -9.29 14.46 -17.22
N LYS A 635 -8.44 14.14 -18.21
CA LYS A 635 -8.04 12.76 -18.49
C LYS A 635 -7.34 12.13 -17.28
N SER A 636 -6.40 12.85 -16.67
CA SER A 636 -5.65 12.36 -15.50
C SER A 636 -6.55 12.17 -14.26
N ILE A 637 -7.48 13.09 -14.01
CA ILE A 637 -8.49 12.95 -12.94
C ILE A 637 -9.38 11.73 -13.21
N LYS A 638 -9.82 11.53 -14.46
CA LYS A 638 -10.58 10.33 -14.84
C LYS A 638 -9.78 9.05 -14.58
N ASN A 639 -8.51 9.01 -14.98
CA ASN A 639 -7.63 7.88 -14.73
C ASN A 639 -7.47 7.58 -13.22
N MET A 640 -7.30 8.61 -12.38
CA MET A 640 -7.22 8.45 -10.92
C MET A 640 -8.54 7.94 -10.32
N TYR A 641 -9.68 8.39 -10.84
CA TYR A 641 -11.00 7.85 -10.47
C TYR A 641 -11.12 6.37 -10.86
N GLU A 642 -10.73 5.99 -12.08
CA GLU A 642 -10.74 4.59 -12.53
C GLU A 642 -9.80 3.71 -11.67
N LEU A 643 -8.62 4.23 -11.30
CA LEU A 643 -7.71 3.58 -10.37
C LEU A 643 -8.36 3.39 -8.98
N ALA A 644 -9.05 4.40 -8.44
CA ALA A 644 -9.72 4.28 -7.15
C ALA A 644 -10.82 3.21 -7.17
N VAL A 645 -11.63 3.13 -8.24
CA VAL A 645 -12.64 2.08 -8.44
C VAL A 645 -11.97 0.71 -8.52
N TYR A 646 -10.91 0.58 -9.32
CA TYR A 646 -10.15 -0.67 -9.45
C TYR A 646 -9.57 -1.14 -8.11
N LEU A 647 -9.02 -0.23 -7.31
CA LEU A 647 -8.48 -0.53 -5.99
C LEU A 647 -9.57 -1.02 -5.02
N ILE A 648 -10.80 -0.46 -5.08
CA ILE A 648 -11.93 -0.92 -4.26
C ILE A 648 -12.25 -2.39 -4.55
N GLU A 649 -12.30 -2.76 -5.83
CA GLU A 649 -12.58 -4.12 -6.28
C GLU A 649 -11.43 -5.08 -5.95
N ALA A 650 -10.18 -4.66 -6.16
CA ALA A 650 -8.99 -5.44 -5.83
C ALA A 650 -8.92 -5.74 -4.33
N VAL A 651 -9.18 -4.73 -3.49
CA VAL A 651 -9.24 -4.91 -2.04
C VAL A 651 -10.38 -5.84 -1.63
N ALA A 652 -11.54 -5.79 -2.29
CA ALA A 652 -12.64 -6.73 -2.04
C ALA A 652 -12.20 -8.18 -2.29
N PHE A 653 -11.57 -8.40 -3.45
CA PHE A 653 -10.99 -9.69 -3.83
C PHE A 653 -9.96 -10.19 -2.80
N PHE A 654 -9.03 -9.33 -2.35
CA PHE A 654 -8.03 -9.72 -1.35
C PHE A 654 -8.64 -10.00 0.02
N VAL A 655 -9.63 -9.21 0.45
CA VAL A 655 -10.36 -9.48 1.69
C VAL A 655 -11.08 -10.81 1.62
N TYR A 656 -11.72 -11.13 0.48
CA TYR A 656 -12.37 -12.42 0.29
C TYR A 656 -11.38 -13.58 0.32
N LEU A 657 -10.21 -13.45 -0.33
CA LEU A 657 -9.12 -14.42 -0.24
C LEU A 657 -8.70 -14.68 1.21
N ILE A 658 -8.54 -13.62 2.00
CA ILE A 658 -8.22 -13.71 3.43
C ILE A 658 -9.32 -14.44 4.19
N ASP A 659 -10.58 -14.14 3.90
CA ASP A 659 -11.76 -14.71 4.57
C ASP A 659 -11.99 -16.18 4.24
N THR A 660 -11.42 -16.70 3.14
CA THR A 660 -11.45 -18.14 2.88
C THR A 660 -10.72 -18.96 3.95
N GLY A 661 -9.72 -18.37 4.63
CA GLY A 661 -8.84 -19.07 5.57
C GLY A 661 -7.90 -20.11 4.95
N GLU A 662 -7.97 -20.32 3.63
CA GLU A 662 -7.39 -21.49 2.95
C GLU A 662 -6.39 -21.08 1.86
N ILE A 663 -5.68 -19.97 2.07
CA ILE A 663 -4.74 -19.42 1.10
C ILE A 663 -3.62 -20.43 0.74
N ALA A 664 -3.22 -21.28 1.68
CA ALA A 664 -2.24 -22.35 1.42
C ALA A 664 -2.77 -23.36 0.39
N ILE A 665 -4.06 -23.69 0.41
CA ILE A 665 -4.68 -24.59 -0.57
C ILE A 665 -4.86 -23.88 -1.91
N ILE A 666 -5.34 -22.64 -1.89
CA ILE A 666 -5.56 -21.85 -3.11
C ILE A 666 -4.24 -21.66 -3.87
N THR A 667 -3.17 -21.32 -3.16
CA THR A 667 -1.84 -21.12 -3.77
C THR A 667 -1.22 -22.42 -4.27
N GLN A 668 -1.59 -23.61 -3.76
CA GLN A 668 -1.12 -24.89 -4.31
C GLN A 668 -1.54 -25.09 -5.77
N GLY A 669 -2.69 -24.56 -6.18
CA GLY A 669 -3.19 -24.59 -7.56
C GLY A 669 -2.35 -23.78 -8.55
N LEU A 670 -1.50 -22.88 -8.06
CA LEU A 670 -0.63 -22.07 -8.91
C LEU A 670 0.56 -22.86 -9.47
N LYS A 671 0.96 -22.52 -10.70
CA LYS A 671 2.20 -23.02 -11.32
C LYS A 671 3.43 -22.55 -10.52
N THR A 672 4.52 -23.32 -10.55
CA THR A 672 5.77 -23.02 -9.80
C THR A 672 6.32 -21.62 -10.07
N HIS A 673 6.30 -21.18 -11.34
CA HIS A 673 6.73 -19.82 -11.71
C HIS A 673 5.85 -18.72 -11.11
N SER A 674 4.53 -18.92 -11.07
CA SER A 674 3.59 -17.96 -10.48
C SER A 674 3.73 -17.91 -8.96
N LYS A 675 4.04 -19.05 -8.30
CA LYS A 675 4.34 -19.12 -6.86
C LYS A 675 5.56 -18.29 -6.49
N GLU A 676 6.66 -18.44 -7.22
CA GLU A 676 7.90 -17.69 -6.96
C GLU A 676 7.69 -16.17 -7.14
N ARG A 677 7.00 -15.76 -8.21
CA ARG A 677 6.71 -14.33 -8.43
C ARG A 677 5.77 -13.74 -7.38
N LEU A 678 4.80 -14.51 -6.89
CA LEU A 678 3.90 -14.07 -5.82
C LEU A 678 4.63 -13.80 -4.50
N LYS A 679 5.80 -14.43 -4.26
CA LYS A 679 6.61 -14.21 -3.04
C LYS A 679 7.19 -12.81 -2.98
N SER A 680 7.66 -12.28 -4.10
CA SER A 680 8.38 -11.01 -4.16
C SER A 680 7.51 -9.83 -4.62
N ALA A 681 6.34 -10.09 -5.21
CA ALA A 681 5.51 -9.04 -5.79
C ALA A 681 4.85 -8.17 -4.72
N SER A 682 5.08 -6.86 -4.78
CA SER A 682 4.33 -5.89 -3.97
C SER A 682 2.90 -5.74 -4.49
N LEU A 683 2.00 -5.20 -3.65
CA LEU A 683 0.63 -4.91 -4.05
C LEU A 683 0.58 -3.99 -5.27
N LYS A 684 1.44 -2.97 -5.31
CA LYS A 684 1.64 -2.11 -6.48
C LYS A 684 1.97 -2.93 -7.73
N GLN A 685 2.99 -3.77 -7.67
CA GLN A 685 3.40 -4.59 -8.82
C GLN A 685 2.27 -5.50 -9.29
N LEU A 686 1.56 -6.14 -8.36
CA LEU A 686 0.42 -7.01 -8.65
C LEU A 686 -0.71 -6.28 -9.40
N LEU A 687 -0.97 -5.03 -9.05
CA LEU A 687 -2.14 -4.28 -9.53
C LEU A 687 -1.87 -3.38 -10.74
N THR A 688 -0.63 -2.89 -10.91
CA THR A 688 -0.34 -1.86 -11.92
C THR A 688 0.57 -2.32 -13.04
N THR A 689 1.13 -3.53 -12.97
CA THR A 689 2.03 -4.06 -14.01
C THR A 689 1.36 -5.16 -14.82
N THR A 690 1.76 -5.29 -16.08
CA THR A 690 1.30 -6.36 -16.98
C THR A 690 1.62 -7.74 -16.41
N ASP A 691 2.83 -7.88 -15.86
CA ASP A 691 3.31 -9.07 -15.17
C ASP A 691 2.44 -9.40 -13.95
N GLY A 692 2.21 -8.44 -13.05
CA GLY A 692 1.37 -8.59 -11.87
C GLY A 692 -0.07 -8.98 -12.19
N ARG A 693 -0.67 -8.37 -13.21
CA ARG A 693 -2.03 -8.70 -13.66
C ARG A 693 -2.15 -10.16 -14.08
N SER A 694 -1.13 -10.71 -14.74
CA SER A 694 -1.11 -12.14 -15.08
C SER A 694 -1.14 -13.04 -13.84
N LEU A 695 -0.45 -12.65 -12.76
CA LEU A 695 -0.46 -13.38 -11.48
C LEU A 695 -1.80 -13.27 -10.78
N VAL A 696 -2.40 -12.08 -10.76
CA VAL A 696 -3.72 -11.90 -10.15
C VAL A 696 -4.76 -12.73 -10.89
N ARG A 697 -4.68 -12.83 -12.23
CA ARG A 697 -5.53 -13.73 -13.01
C ARG A 697 -5.31 -15.22 -12.67
N ASP A 698 -4.07 -15.66 -12.54
CA ASP A 698 -3.74 -17.04 -12.13
C ASP A 698 -4.29 -17.34 -10.71
N LEU A 699 -4.20 -16.35 -9.81
CA LEU A 699 -4.74 -16.43 -8.45
C LEU A 699 -6.27 -16.47 -8.45
N SER A 700 -6.94 -15.64 -9.26
CA SER A 700 -8.39 -15.69 -9.46
C SER A 700 -8.83 -17.05 -9.99
N GLY A 701 -8.14 -17.62 -10.99
CA GLY A 701 -8.43 -18.96 -11.50
C GLY A 701 -8.31 -20.03 -10.41
N SER A 702 -7.25 -19.96 -9.61
CA SER A 702 -7.05 -20.90 -8.48
C SER A 702 -8.12 -20.76 -7.40
N LEU A 703 -8.59 -19.53 -7.12
CA LEU A 703 -9.69 -19.27 -6.21
C LEU A 703 -11.02 -19.82 -6.75
N ILE A 704 -11.30 -19.60 -8.04
CA ILE A 704 -12.52 -20.12 -8.71
C ILE A 704 -12.56 -21.65 -8.61
N GLU A 705 -11.45 -22.32 -8.93
CA GLU A 705 -11.33 -23.77 -8.84
C GLU A 705 -11.53 -24.29 -7.40
N TYR A 706 -10.90 -23.63 -6.42
CA TYR A 706 -11.10 -23.96 -5.00
C TYR A 706 -12.57 -23.81 -4.59
N THR A 707 -13.23 -22.72 -5.03
CA THR A 707 -14.63 -22.44 -4.68
C THR A 707 -15.58 -23.47 -5.32
N PHE A 708 -15.35 -23.86 -6.57
CA PHE A 708 -16.09 -24.94 -7.22
C PHE A 708 -15.93 -26.27 -6.47
N LYS A 709 -14.70 -26.64 -6.07
CA LYS A 709 -14.47 -27.86 -5.28
C LYS A 709 -15.19 -27.84 -3.94
N LYS A 710 -15.16 -26.69 -3.25
CA LYS A 710 -15.81 -26.52 -1.95
C LYS A 710 -17.34 -26.62 -2.03
N GLN A 711 -17.92 -26.17 -3.15
CA GLN A 711 -19.37 -26.08 -3.35
C GLN A 711 -19.92 -27.18 -4.27
N ASN A 712 -19.23 -28.32 -4.37
CA ASN A 712 -19.65 -29.47 -5.18
C ASN A 712 -20.01 -29.11 -6.64
N TYR A 713 -19.28 -28.15 -7.21
CA TYR A 713 -19.46 -27.65 -8.56
C TYR A 713 -20.82 -26.98 -8.89
N ASP A 714 -21.54 -26.45 -7.90
CA ASP A 714 -22.73 -25.61 -8.13
C ASP A 714 -22.36 -24.27 -8.79
N THR A 715 -22.71 -24.12 -10.06
CA THR A 715 -22.29 -22.97 -10.88
C THR A 715 -23.03 -21.69 -10.51
N GLU A 716 -24.33 -21.74 -10.26
CA GLU A 716 -25.12 -20.56 -9.90
C GLU A 716 -24.68 -20.00 -8.54
N TYR A 717 -24.45 -20.90 -7.58
CA TYR A 717 -23.93 -20.50 -6.27
C TYR A 717 -22.53 -19.89 -6.38
N VAL A 718 -21.60 -20.54 -7.11
CA VAL A 718 -20.22 -20.04 -7.25
C VAL A 718 -20.17 -18.68 -7.94
N ILE A 719 -20.99 -18.46 -8.97
CA ILE A 719 -21.12 -17.14 -9.61
C ILE A 719 -21.62 -16.12 -8.59
N SER A 720 -22.70 -16.43 -7.86
CA SER A 720 -23.30 -15.50 -6.90
C SER A 720 -22.31 -15.06 -5.82
N ILE A 721 -21.56 -15.99 -5.22
CA ILE A 721 -20.65 -15.70 -4.12
C ILE A 721 -19.39 -14.97 -4.58
N LEU A 722 -18.84 -15.31 -5.75
CA LEU A 722 -17.65 -14.66 -6.27
C LEU A 722 -17.96 -13.27 -6.82
N GLN A 723 -19.09 -13.08 -7.51
CA GLN A 723 -19.49 -11.74 -7.98
C GLN A 723 -19.78 -10.80 -6.81
N GLN A 724 -20.47 -11.29 -5.78
CA GLN A 724 -20.78 -10.49 -4.60
C GLN A 724 -19.52 -10.00 -3.86
N ASN A 725 -18.46 -10.80 -3.82
CA ASN A 725 -17.29 -10.53 -2.99
C ASN A 725 -16.04 -10.08 -3.75
N CYS A 726 -15.90 -10.40 -5.04
CA CYS A 726 -14.69 -10.14 -5.84
C CYS A 726 -14.93 -9.18 -7.02
N GLY A 727 -16.15 -8.72 -7.26
CA GLY A 727 -16.44 -7.74 -8.32
C GLY A 727 -15.98 -8.19 -9.72
N SER A 728 -15.30 -7.31 -10.45
CA SER A 728 -14.84 -7.58 -11.81
C SER A 728 -13.74 -8.65 -11.91
N PHE A 729 -13.02 -8.96 -10.83
CA PHE A 729 -11.96 -9.98 -10.82
C PHE A 729 -12.48 -11.40 -10.98
N CYS A 730 -13.75 -11.63 -10.61
CA CYS A 730 -14.45 -12.90 -10.77
C CYS A 730 -15.86 -12.67 -11.31
N ASP A 731 -15.99 -11.91 -12.39
CA ASP A 731 -17.28 -11.74 -13.06
C ASP A 731 -17.85 -13.09 -13.56
N ALA A 732 -19.15 -13.13 -13.83
CA ALA A 732 -19.81 -14.36 -14.28
C ALA A 732 -19.18 -14.95 -15.55
N ASN A 733 -18.70 -14.12 -16.48
CA ASN A 733 -18.10 -14.59 -17.72
C ASN A 733 -16.75 -15.27 -17.47
N VAL A 734 -15.94 -14.73 -16.56
CA VAL A 734 -14.66 -15.32 -16.14
C VAL A 734 -14.90 -16.65 -15.43
N VAL A 735 -15.89 -16.73 -14.54
CA VAL A 735 -16.27 -17.98 -13.84
C VAL A 735 -16.77 -19.02 -14.84
N LEU A 736 -17.64 -18.64 -15.77
CA LEU A 736 -18.16 -19.53 -16.81
C LEU A 736 -17.08 -20.00 -17.79
N LEU A 737 -16.14 -19.12 -18.16
CA LEU A 737 -14.99 -19.48 -18.99
C LEU A 737 -14.10 -20.51 -18.28
N HIS A 738 -13.82 -20.29 -16.99
CA HIS A 738 -13.06 -21.24 -16.18
C HIS A 738 -13.79 -22.59 -16.06
N ARG A 739 -15.09 -22.57 -15.79
CA ARG A 739 -15.94 -23.76 -15.73
C ARG A 739 -15.92 -24.55 -17.04
N ALA A 740 -16.13 -23.87 -18.17
CA ALA A 740 -16.11 -24.52 -19.48
C ALA A 740 -14.73 -25.12 -19.78
N THR A 741 -13.65 -24.43 -19.45
CA THR A 741 -12.28 -24.92 -19.65
C THR A 741 -11.98 -26.15 -18.78
N HIS A 742 -12.40 -26.13 -17.51
CA HIS A 742 -12.32 -27.29 -16.63
C HIS A 742 -13.09 -28.49 -17.20
N ASP A 743 -14.34 -28.28 -17.63
CA ASP A 743 -15.19 -29.33 -18.18
C ASP A 743 -14.56 -29.97 -19.42
N ILE A 744 -14.00 -29.15 -20.32
CA ILE A 744 -13.25 -29.62 -21.49
C ILE A 744 -12.05 -30.48 -21.09
N HIS A 745 -11.26 -30.07 -20.09
CA HIS A 745 -10.14 -30.87 -19.61
C HIS A 745 -10.58 -32.17 -18.94
N SER A 746 -11.66 -32.13 -18.15
CA SER A 746 -12.22 -33.29 -17.46
C SER A 746 -12.75 -34.34 -18.43
N ALA A 747 -13.25 -33.92 -19.60
CA ALA A 747 -13.79 -34.79 -20.63
C ALA A 747 -12.77 -35.81 -21.18
N ARG A 748 -11.46 -35.54 -21.07
CA ARG A 748 -10.37 -36.47 -21.42
C ARG A 748 -10.41 -37.77 -20.62
N SER A 749 -10.86 -37.70 -19.37
CA SER A 749 -10.91 -38.83 -18.44
C SER A 749 -12.31 -39.44 -18.35
N ALA A 750 -13.30 -38.88 -19.06
CA ALA A 750 -14.67 -39.35 -19.05
C ALA A 750 -14.89 -40.51 -20.04
N PRO A 751 -15.85 -41.41 -19.78
CA PRO A 751 -16.28 -42.43 -20.75
C PRO A 751 -16.81 -41.78 -22.05
N GLY A 752 -16.56 -42.38 -23.21
CA GLY A 752 -16.83 -41.77 -24.53
C GLY A 752 -18.27 -41.31 -24.78
N SER A 753 -19.28 -41.91 -24.13
CA SER A 753 -20.68 -41.45 -24.20
C SER A 753 -20.93 -40.16 -23.41
N GLN A 754 -20.20 -39.93 -22.33
CA GLN A 754 -20.26 -38.73 -21.49
C GLN A 754 -19.36 -37.60 -22.03
N THR A 755 -18.22 -37.94 -22.64
CA THR A 755 -17.29 -36.97 -23.26
C THR A 755 -18.01 -36.03 -24.22
N LYS A 756 -18.81 -36.56 -25.16
CA LYS A 756 -19.56 -35.73 -26.11
C LYS A 756 -20.57 -34.80 -25.43
N ALA A 757 -21.26 -35.28 -24.39
CA ALA A 757 -22.24 -34.50 -23.66
C ALA A 757 -21.59 -33.34 -22.87
N ILE A 758 -20.45 -33.61 -22.22
CA ILE A 758 -19.67 -32.61 -21.48
C ILE A 758 -19.16 -31.54 -22.45
N LEU A 759 -18.49 -31.94 -23.54
CA LEU A 759 -17.95 -31.00 -24.52
C LEU A 759 -19.04 -30.15 -25.18
N ASN A 760 -20.20 -30.72 -25.48
CA ASN A 760 -21.33 -29.97 -26.04
C ASN A 760 -21.91 -28.97 -25.02
N SER A 761 -22.01 -29.36 -23.75
CA SER A 761 -22.42 -28.45 -22.67
C SER A 761 -21.43 -27.29 -22.51
N SER A 762 -20.12 -27.57 -22.52
CA SER A 762 -19.07 -26.54 -22.47
C SER A 762 -19.12 -25.60 -23.67
N LEU A 763 -19.37 -26.12 -24.88
CA LEU A 763 -19.53 -25.29 -26.08
C LEU A 763 -20.71 -24.31 -25.93
N HIS A 764 -21.86 -24.77 -25.42
CA HIS A 764 -23.01 -23.90 -25.17
C HIS A 764 -22.72 -22.80 -24.15
N ILE A 765 -21.95 -23.11 -23.09
CA ILE A 765 -21.50 -22.10 -22.12
C ILE A 765 -20.61 -21.06 -22.81
N LEU A 766 -19.61 -21.50 -23.57
CA LEU A 766 -18.69 -20.62 -24.29
C LEU A 766 -19.41 -19.72 -25.31
N GLN A 767 -20.38 -20.26 -26.04
CA GLN A 767 -21.18 -19.49 -27.02
C GLN A 767 -21.98 -18.37 -26.35
N LYS A 768 -22.53 -18.60 -25.14
CA LYS A 768 -23.25 -17.56 -24.38
C LYS A 768 -22.34 -16.38 -24.00
N ILE A 769 -21.06 -16.66 -23.75
CA ILE A 769 -20.07 -15.65 -23.35
C ILE A 769 -19.12 -15.25 -24.48
N ALA A 770 -19.43 -15.58 -25.74
CA ALA A 770 -18.51 -15.40 -26.87
C ALA A 770 -17.98 -13.97 -27.01
N ALA A 771 -18.79 -12.97 -26.62
CA ALA A 771 -18.43 -11.56 -26.58
C ALA A 771 -17.35 -11.21 -25.54
N HIS A 772 -16.98 -12.10 -24.63
CA HIS A 772 -16.02 -11.84 -23.55
C HIS A 772 -14.79 -12.75 -23.59
N ILE A 773 -14.73 -13.70 -24.53
CA ILE A 773 -13.60 -14.62 -24.66
C ILE A 773 -12.41 -13.90 -25.33
N PRO A 774 -11.21 -13.87 -24.72
CA PRO A 774 -9.99 -13.37 -25.35
C PRO A 774 -9.48 -14.31 -26.44
N ALA A 775 -8.92 -13.76 -27.52
CA ALA A 775 -8.39 -14.55 -28.64
C ALA A 775 -7.35 -15.61 -28.22
N PRO A 776 -6.36 -15.32 -27.33
CA PRO A 776 -5.41 -16.35 -26.90
C PRO A 776 -6.08 -17.53 -26.17
N SER A 777 -7.05 -17.25 -25.29
CA SER A 777 -7.80 -18.29 -24.58
C SER A 777 -8.64 -19.12 -25.53
N LEU A 778 -9.26 -18.51 -26.54
CA LEU A 778 -9.98 -19.24 -27.56
C LEU A 778 -9.06 -20.19 -28.33
N ALA A 779 -7.87 -19.74 -28.75
CA ALA A 779 -6.94 -20.58 -29.49
C ALA A 779 -6.55 -21.84 -28.69
N GLU A 780 -6.32 -21.71 -27.38
CA GLU A 780 -6.09 -22.85 -26.48
C GLU A 780 -7.31 -23.78 -26.39
N ILE A 781 -8.51 -23.24 -26.21
CA ILE A 781 -9.76 -24.00 -26.16
C ILE A 781 -10.03 -24.76 -27.46
N ALA A 782 -9.84 -24.10 -28.61
CA ALA A 782 -10.05 -24.68 -29.92
C ALA A 782 -9.05 -25.81 -30.21
N LYS A 783 -7.79 -25.63 -29.81
CA LYS A 783 -6.76 -26.68 -29.85
C LYS A 783 -7.13 -27.86 -28.96
N GLU A 784 -7.66 -27.60 -27.78
CA GLU A 784 -8.09 -28.63 -26.85
C GLU A 784 -9.25 -29.46 -27.42
N PHE A 785 -10.30 -28.83 -27.98
CA PHE A 785 -11.37 -29.52 -28.70
C PHE A 785 -10.85 -30.38 -29.86
N THR A 786 -9.91 -29.83 -30.65
CA THR A 786 -9.30 -30.52 -31.79
C THR A 786 -8.50 -31.73 -31.33
N SER A 787 -7.74 -31.62 -30.22
CA SER A 787 -6.97 -32.73 -29.65
C SER A 787 -7.83 -33.88 -29.15
N GLN A 788 -9.07 -33.61 -28.76
CA GLN A 788 -10.05 -34.60 -28.32
C GLN A 788 -10.93 -35.14 -29.45
N GLY A 789 -10.66 -34.77 -30.72
CA GLY A 789 -11.38 -35.27 -31.90
C GLY A 789 -12.65 -34.50 -32.26
N TYR A 790 -12.85 -33.29 -31.73
CA TYR A 790 -14.02 -32.43 -32.01
C TYR A 790 -13.62 -31.07 -32.63
N PRO A 791 -12.90 -31.03 -33.76
CA PRO A 791 -12.47 -29.78 -34.41
C PRO A 791 -13.64 -28.86 -34.81
N VAL A 792 -14.82 -29.43 -35.11
CA VAL A 792 -16.05 -28.68 -35.42
C VAL A 792 -16.44 -27.74 -34.28
N TYR A 793 -16.24 -28.15 -33.02
CA TYR A 793 -16.55 -27.31 -31.87
C TYR A 793 -15.63 -26.09 -31.80
N GLY A 794 -14.34 -26.28 -32.09
CA GLY A 794 -13.36 -25.19 -32.20
C GLY A 794 -13.73 -24.16 -33.27
N VAL A 795 -14.13 -24.62 -34.46
CA VAL A 795 -14.61 -23.74 -35.54
C VAL A 795 -15.88 -23.00 -35.12
N SER A 796 -16.85 -23.70 -34.54
CA SER A 796 -18.12 -23.11 -34.11
C SER A 796 -17.93 -21.98 -33.09
N ILE A 797 -17.10 -22.19 -32.06
CA ILE A 797 -16.88 -21.14 -31.06
C ILE A 797 -16.07 -19.96 -31.63
N ALA A 798 -15.10 -20.22 -32.51
CA ALA A 798 -14.32 -19.15 -33.13
C ALA A 798 -15.18 -18.24 -34.02
N LEU A 799 -16.07 -18.83 -34.81
CA LEU A 799 -17.05 -18.07 -35.59
C LEU A 799 -18.05 -17.32 -34.70
N ALA A 800 -18.50 -17.93 -33.59
CA ALA A 800 -19.37 -17.25 -32.62
C ALA A 800 -18.67 -16.04 -31.98
N CYS A 801 -17.39 -16.15 -31.63
CA CYS A 801 -16.59 -15.03 -31.14
C CYS A 801 -16.44 -13.93 -32.20
N ALA A 802 -16.13 -14.28 -33.45
CA ALA A 802 -16.05 -13.30 -34.53
C ALA A 802 -17.39 -12.58 -34.76
N LYS A 803 -18.52 -13.31 -34.78
CA LYS A 803 -19.87 -12.75 -34.88
C LYS A 803 -20.19 -11.85 -33.69
N ALA A 804 -19.78 -12.20 -32.48
CA ALA A 804 -20.00 -11.38 -31.30
C ALA A 804 -19.21 -10.06 -31.31
N ARG A 805 -18.08 -9.97 -32.03
CA ARG A 805 -17.31 -8.72 -32.22
C ARG A 805 -17.93 -7.79 -33.26
N ASP A 806 -18.63 -8.37 -34.23
CA ASP A 806 -19.31 -7.64 -35.30
C ASP A 806 -20.68 -8.29 -35.59
N PRO A 807 -21.69 -8.05 -34.73
CA PRO A 807 -22.99 -8.74 -34.82
C PRO A 807 -23.71 -8.49 -36.13
N ASN A 808 -23.48 -7.33 -36.74
CA ASN A 808 -24.15 -6.89 -37.96
C ASN A 808 -23.31 -7.19 -39.22
N ASN A 809 -22.16 -7.84 -39.10
CA ASN A 809 -21.19 -8.04 -40.18
C ASN A 809 -20.88 -6.73 -40.94
N THR A 810 -20.73 -5.60 -40.23
CA THR A 810 -20.42 -4.29 -40.80
C THR A 810 -19.10 -4.32 -41.58
N THR A 811 -18.18 -5.21 -41.19
CA THR A 811 -16.94 -5.45 -41.94
C THR A 811 -17.18 -5.90 -43.39
N ASN A 812 -18.35 -6.45 -43.75
CA ASN A 812 -18.68 -6.79 -45.14
C ASN A 812 -18.74 -5.58 -46.07
N GLU A 813 -18.82 -4.34 -45.56
CA GLU A 813 -18.69 -3.15 -46.39
C GLU A 813 -17.27 -3.00 -46.97
N LEU A 814 -16.25 -3.56 -46.29
CA LEU A 814 -14.86 -3.58 -46.78
C LEU A 814 -14.73 -4.30 -48.11
N THR A 815 -15.59 -5.28 -48.38
CA THR A 815 -15.53 -6.04 -49.64
C THR A 815 -16.18 -5.29 -50.80
N LYS A 816 -16.99 -4.25 -50.52
CA LYS A 816 -17.71 -3.43 -51.51
C LYS A 816 -17.04 -2.08 -51.81
N ALA A 817 -16.29 -1.51 -50.87
CA ALA A 817 -15.70 -0.17 -50.98
C ALA A 817 -14.21 -0.22 -51.30
N GLY A 818 -13.84 0.04 -52.55
CA GLY A 818 -12.45 0.31 -52.93
C GLY A 818 -11.98 1.69 -52.46
N TYR A 819 -11.38 1.76 -51.25
CA TYR A 819 -10.47 2.83 -50.78
C TYR A 819 -11.03 4.08 -50.08
N LEU A 820 -11.93 3.94 -49.10
CA LEU A 820 -12.03 4.92 -47.99
C LEU A 820 -12.28 4.16 -46.67
N MET A 821 -11.20 3.78 -45.99
CA MET A 821 -11.26 3.12 -44.68
C MET A 821 -11.73 4.13 -43.64
N ASN A 822 -12.90 3.91 -43.04
CA ASN A 822 -13.24 4.55 -41.78
C ASN A 822 -12.51 3.79 -40.65
N ASP A 823 -11.89 4.51 -39.71
CA ASP A 823 -11.11 3.92 -38.61
C ASP A 823 -11.93 2.90 -37.80
N THR A 824 -13.25 3.07 -37.75
CA THR A 824 -14.19 2.17 -37.07
C THR A 824 -14.27 0.79 -37.70
N VAL A 825 -14.35 0.69 -39.04
CA VAL A 825 -14.50 -0.58 -39.76
C VAL A 825 -13.17 -1.35 -39.76
N ALA A 826 -12.05 -0.63 -39.88
CA ALA A 826 -10.71 -1.20 -39.72
C ALA A 826 -10.51 -1.77 -38.31
N GLY A 827 -10.97 -1.04 -37.28
CA GLY A 827 -10.96 -1.52 -35.90
C GLY A 827 -11.77 -2.81 -35.68
N LEU A 828 -12.96 -2.92 -36.30
CA LEU A 828 -13.79 -4.12 -36.23
C LEU A 828 -13.13 -5.32 -36.92
N PHE A 829 -12.50 -5.12 -38.09
CA PHE A 829 -11.77 -6.20 -38.75
C PHE A 829 -10.60 -6.70 -37.89
N ASN A 830 -9.79 -5.79 -37.35
CA ASN A 830 -8.68 -6.13 -36.46
C ASN A 830 -9.16 -6.91 -35.21
N ALA A 831 -10.36 -6.61 -34.71
CA ALA A 831 -10.96 -7.34 -33.59
C ALA A 831 -11.44 -8.76 -33.95
N LYS A 832 -11.80 -9.02 -35.22
CA LYS A 832 -12.24 -10.34 -35.71
C LYS A 832 -11.08 -11.23 -36.15
N GLN A 833 -10.04 -10.63 -36.72
CA GLN A 833 -8.94 -11.34 -37.37
C GLN A 833 -8.36 -12.51 -36.55
N PRO A 834 -8.04 -12.38 -35.25
CA PRO A 834 -7.47 -13.50 -34.48
C PRO A 834 -8.38 -14.73 -34.40
N PHE A 835 -9.70 -14.53 -34.48
CA PHE A 835 -10.68 -15.60 -34.47
C PHE A 835 -10.74 -16.31 -35.83
N TYR A 836 -10.55 -15.55 -36.92
CA TYR A 836 -10.39 -16.13 -38.26
C TYR A 836 -9.11 -16.94 -38.34
N ASP A 837 -8.00 -16.43 -37.85
CA ASP A 837 -6.72 -17.15 -37.80
C ASP A 837 -6.87 -18.51 -37.09
N THR A 838 -7.61 -18.54 -35.98
CA THR A 838 -7.90 -19.80 -35.26
C THR A 838 -8.68 -20.80 -36.12
N VAL A 839 -9.69 -20.36 -36.87
CA VAL A 839 -10.44 -21.25 -37.79
C VAL A 839 -9.53 -21.76 -38.91
N PHE A 840 -8.66 -20.90 -39.44
CA PHE A 840 -7.73 -21.27 -40.49
C PHE A 840 -6.74 -22.32 -40.00
N ASP A 841 -6.19 -22.17 -38.80
CA ASP A 841 -5.27 -23.13 -38.19
C ASP A 841 -5.90 -24.52 -38.05
N ILE A 842 -7.17 -24.60 -37.64
CA ILE A 842 -7.91 -25.87 -37.55
C ILE A 842 -8.10 -26.49 -38.94
N LEU A 843 -8.54 -25.71 -39.94
CA LEU A 843 -8.71 -26.19 -41.31
C LEU A 843 -7.38 -26.70 -41.90
N LEU A 844 -6.29 -25.97 -41.66
CA LEU A 844 -4.96 -26.32 -42.11
C LEU A 844 -4.46 -27.62 -41.45
N GLU A 845 -4.68 -27.78 -40.14
CA GLU A 845 -4.32 -28.99 -39.40
C GLU A 845 -5.07 -30.22 -39.94
N VAL A 846 -6.39 -30.11 -40.13
CA VAL A 846 -7.23 -31.21 -40.67
C VAL A 846 -6.84 -31.54 -42.11
N THR A 847 -6.50 -30.54 -42.92
CA THR A 847 -6.06 -30.72 -44.31
C THR A 847 -4.71 -31.43 -44.41
N ARG A 848 -3.78 -31.14 -43.48
CA ARG A 848 -2.45 -31.76 -43.45
C ARG A 848 -2.44 -33.19 -42.88
N LYS A 849 -3.42 -33.56 -42.05
CA LYS A 849 -3.52 -34.90 -41.40
C LYS A 849 -4.06 -36.03 -42.31
N VAL A 850 -4.13 -35.84 -43.63
CA VAL A 850 -4.70 -36.83 -44.56
C VAL A 850 -3.76 -38.00 -44.79
N SER A 851 -4.02 -39.14 -44.13
CA SER A 851 -3.49 -40.47 -44.51
C SER A 851 -4.36 -41.67 -44.08
N ILE A 852 -5.56 -41.48 -43.51
CA ILE A 852 -6.42 -42.59 -43.03
C ILE A 852 -7.90 -42.29 -43.36
N SER A 853 -8.65 -43.30 -43.79
CA SER A 853 -10.05 -43.20 -44.26
C SER A 853 -11.05 -42.64 -43.23
N SER A 854 -10.78 -42.78 -41.92
CA SER A 854 -11.60 -42.20 -40.84
C SER A 854 -11.48 -40.68 -40.69
N VAL A 855 -10.52 -40.04 -41.38
CA VAL A 855 -10.26 -38.59 -41.32
C VAL A 855 -11.04 -37.84 -42.43
N ILE A 856 -11.53 -38.55 -43.45
CA ILE A 856 -12.22 -37.93 -44.61
C ILE A 856 -13.58 -37.35 -44.20
N ASP A 857 -14.34 -38.07 -43.37
CA ASP A 857 -15.66 -37.61 -42.91
C ASP A 857 -15.53 -36.39 -41.98
N VAL A 858 -14.54 -36.39 -41.09
CA VAL A 858 -14.24 -35.26 -40.20
C VAL A 858 -13.82 -34.02 -41.00
N LYS A 859 -12.99 -34.20 -42.05
CA LYS A 859 -12.61 -33.09 -42.93
C LYS A 859 -13.84 -32.44 -43.57
N LYS A 860 -14.76 -33.24 -44.10
CA LYS A 860 -15.99 -32.74 -44.73
C LYS A 860 -16.87 -31.98 -43.73
N GLU A 861 -17.03 -32.51 -42.51
CA GLU A 861 -17.81 -31.85 -41.46
C GLU A 861 -17.21 -30.49 -41.03
N VAL A 862 -15.89 -30.42 -40.85
CA VAL A 862 -15.20 -29.18 -40.43
C VAL A 862 -15.29 -28.10 -41.52
N TYR A 863 -15.07 -28.48 -42.78
CA TYR A 863 -15.21 -27.56 -43.91
C TYR A 863 -16.66 -27.06 -44.05
N SER A 864 -17.64 -27.95 -43.93
CA SER A 864 -19.06 -27.56 -43.95
C SER A 864 -19.40 -26.60 -42.81
N ALA A 865 -18.85 -26.80 -41.62
CA ALA A 865 -19.09 -25.93 -40.46
C ALA A 865 -18.42 -24.56 -40.59
N ALA A 866 -17.23 -24.49 -41.21
CA ALA A 866 -16.54 -23.22 -41.44
C ALA A 866 -17.25 -22.38 -42.53
N PHE A 867 -17.55 -23.00 -43.67
CA PHE A 867 -18.09 -22.30 -44.83
C PHE A 867 -19.62 -22.10 -44.80
N SER A 868 -20.30 -22.52 -43.73
CA SER A 868 -21.70 -22.14 -43.47
C SER A 868 -21.87 -20.72 -42.89
N SER A 869 -20.76 -20.02 -42.62
CA SER A 869 -20.78 -18.63 -42.11
C SER A 869 -21.47 -17.66 -43.08
N ASP A 870 -22.21 -16.68 -42.55
CA ASP A 870 -22.86 -15.58 -43.31
C ASP A 870 -21.94 -14.36 -43.52
N ASP A 871 -20.69 -14.46 -43.07
CA ASP A 871 -19.70 -13.39 -43.04
C ASP A 871 -18.84 -13.39 -44.31
N ILE A 872 -19.14 -12.50 -45.24
CA ILE A 872 -18.43 -12.38 -46.52
C ILE A 872 -16.95 -12.02 -46.30
N THR A 873 -16.67 -11.18 -45.30
CA THR A 873 -15.29 -10.78 -44.95
C THR A 873 -14.48 -11.97 -44.48
N PHE A 874 -15.07 -12.85 -43.66
CA PHE A 874 -14.46 -14.12 -43.28
C PHE A 874 -14.13 -15.00 -44.48
N HIS A 875 -15.07 -15.17 -45.43
CA HIS A 875 -14.85 -15.97 -46.63
C HIS A 875 -13.68 -15.44 -47.45
N HIS A 876 -13.65 -14.13 -47.73
CA HIS A 876 -12.57 -13.48 -48.47
C HIS A 876 -11.21 -13.66 -47.77
N TYR A 877 -11.18 -13.47 -46.44
CA TYR A 877 -9.98 -13.67 -45.64
C TYR A 877 -9.46 -15.12 -45.69
N MET A 878 -10.37 -16.09 -45.59
CA MET A 878 -10.03 -17.51 -45.71
C MET A 878 -9.47 -17.84 -47.08
N TYR A 879 -10.08 -17.35 -48.15
CA TYR A 879 -9.60 -17.61 -49.51
C TYR A 879 -8.21 -17.05 -49.74
N GLU A 880 -7.94 -15.85 -49.23
CA GLU A 880 -6.61 -15.26 -49.24
C GLU A 880 -5.60 -16.14 -48.52
N LYS A 881 -5.89 -16.55 -47.27
CA LYS A 881 -4.99 -17.41 -46.46
C LYS A 881 -4.69 -18.75 -47.11
N PHE A 882 -5.69 -19.40 -47.72
CA PHE A 882 -5.51 -20.65 -48.44
C PHE A 882 -4.59 -20.49 -49.66
N MET A 883 -4.69 -19.37 -50.39
CA MET A 883 -3.78 -19.06 -51.51
C MET A 883 -2.37 -18.69 -51.04
N GLU A 884 -2.23 -18.00 -49.91
CA GLU A 884 -0.92 -17.70 -49.30
C GLU A 884 -0.16 -18.98 -48.93
N HIS A 885 -0.88 -20.00 -48.45
CA HIS A 885 -0.32 -21.28 -48.00
C HIS A 885 -0.26 -22.36 -49.10
N ASN A 886 -0.56 -22.02 -50.36
CA ASN A 886 -0.55 -22.91 -51.52
C ASN A 886 -1.48 -24.16 -51.39
N ILE A 887 -2.64 -24.01 -50.75
CA ILE A 887 -3.66 -25.06 -50.61
C ILE A 887 -4.96 -24.71 -51.37
N GLU A 888 -4.86 -23.90 -52.42
CA GLU A 888 -6.00 -23.44 -53.22
C GLU A 888 -6.79 -24.56 -53.90
N GLU A 889 -6.21 -25.75 -54.09
CA GLU A 889 -6.89 -26.88 -54.74
C GLU A 889 -8.06 -27.40 -53.91
N GLU A 890 -7.99 -27.25 -52.59
CA GLU A 890 -9.07 -27.59 -51.66
C GLU A 890 -10.25 -26.62 -51.78
N LEU A 891 -9.98 -25.31 -51.95
CA LEU A 891 -11.05 -24.32 -52.22
C LEU A 891 -11.78 -24.64 -53.51
N ILE A 892 -11.03 -25.03 -54.55
CA ILE A 892 -11.60 -25.43 -55.84
C ILE A 892 -12.36 -26.75 -55.73
N LYS A 893 -12.12 -27.58 -54.70
CA LYS A 893 -12.79 -28.88 -54.51
C LYS A 893 -14.07 -28.80 -53.73
N GLU A 894 -14.09 -28.00 -52.68
CA GLU A 894 -15.26 -27.77 -51.85
C GLU A 894 -16.20 -26.71 -52.46
N SER A 895 -15.66 -25.80 -53.28
CA SER A 895 -16.40 -24.73 -53.98
C SER A 895 -17.31 -23.91 -53.05
N PRO A 896 -16.75 -23.31 -51.99
CA PRO A 896 -17.52 -22.55 -51.00
C PRO A 896 -18.12 -21.25 -51.55
N SER A 897 -19.14 -20.74 -50.85
CA SER A 897 -19.92 -19.54 -51.23
C SER A 897 -19.04 -18.31 -51.44
N HIS A 898 -19.39 -17.42 -52.39
CA HIS A 898 -18.62 -16.20 -52.70
C HIS A 898 -17.19 -16.41 -53.26
N LEU A 899 -16.76 -17.64 -53.55
CA LEU A 899 -15.41 -17.89 -54.10
C LEU A 899 -15.21 -17.26 -55.49
N GLU A 900 -16.17 -17.42 -56.41
CA GLU A 900 -16.10 -16.78 -57.74
C GLU A 900 -16.08 -15.25 -57.63
N GLU A 901 -16.91 -14.69 -56.75
CA GLU A 901 -17.00 -13.24 -56.50
C GLU A 901 -15.66 -12.68 -56.02
N TYR A 902 -15.06 -13.31 -55.00
CA TYR A 902 -13.75 -12.93 -54.46
C TYR A 902 -12.61 -13.01 -55.48
N LEU A 903 -12.54 -14.12 -56.22
CA LEU A 903 -11.50 -14.35 -57.20
C LEU A 903 -11.56 -13.36 -58.37
N ASN A 904 -12.74 -12.78 -58.63
CA ASN A 904 -12.99 -11.82 -59.69
C ASN A 904 -12.94 -10.34 -59.23
N ILE A 905 -12.48 -10.05 -58.01
CA ILE A 905 -12.30 -8.67 -57.51
C ILE A 905 -11.12 -8.00 -58.23
N HIS A 906 -11.38 -6.86 -58.87
CA HIS A 906 -10.36 -6.05 -59.54
C HIS A 906 -9.63 -5.10 -58.57
N PRO A 907 -8.31 -4.85 -58.77
CA PRO A 907 -7.44 -5.40 -59.82
C PRO A 907 -7.05 -6.87 -59.56
N LEU A 908 -7.16 -7.72 -60.59
CA LEU A 908 -6.85 -9.15 -60.50
C LEU A 908 -5.35 -9.35 -60.26
N SER A 909 -4.98 -9.97 -59.13
CA SER A 909 -3.59 -10.37 -58.90
C SER A 909 -3.29 -11.65 -59.69
N TYR A 910 -2.03 -11.84 -60.09
CA TYR A 910 -1.59 -13.05 -60.82
C TYR A 910 -2.02 -14.35 -60.11
N LYS A 911 -1.90 -14.40 -58.77
CA LYS A 911 -2.35 -15.54 -57.96
C LYS A 911 -3.87 -15.77 -58.06
N ARG A 912 -4.69 -14.72 -57.90
CA ARG A 912 -6.16 -14.84 -57.98
C ARG A 912 -6.61 -15.28 -59.37
N LEU A 913 -6.03 -14.69 -60.42
CA LEU A 913 -6.34 -15.05 -61.80
C LEU A 913 -5.98 -16.53 -62.09
N ARG A 914 -4.85 -17.02 -61.56
CA ARG A 914 -4.44 -18.43 -61.66
C ARG A 914 -5.47 -19.38 -61.03
N VAL A 915 -5.92 -19.06 -59.83
CA VAL A 915 -6.93 -19.86 -59.11
C VAL A 915 -8.30 -19.78 -59.81
N LEU A 916 -8.69 -18.59 -60.29
CA LEU A 916 -9.92 -18.36 -61.04
C LEU A 916 -9.97 -19.19 -62.33
N ALA A 917 -8.87 -19.26 -63.09
CA ALA A 917 -8.79 -20.08 -64.29
C ALA A 917 -8.93 -21.58 -64.00
N LYS A 918 -8.36 -22.06 -62.88
CA LYS A 918 -8.53 -23.45 -62.41
C LYS A 918 -9.97 -23.72 -61.95
N TYR A 919 -10.58 -22.79 -61.20
CA TYR A 919 -11.96 -22.86 -60.74
C TYR A 919 -12.94 -22.98 -61.91
N TYR A 920 -12.86 -22.08 -62.89
CA TYR A 920 -13.73 -22.10 -64.08
C TYR A 920 -13.58 -23.38 -64.89
N ARG A 921 -12.36 -23.90 -65.04
CA ARG A 921 -12.11 -25.16 -65.74
C ARG A 921 -12.78 -26.34 -65.04
N LYS A 922 -12.78 -26.37 -63.70
CA LYS A 922 -13.37 -27.48 -62.94
C LYS A 922 -14.90 -27.46 -62.92
N HIS A 923 -15.49 -26.26 -62.88
CA HIS A 923 -16.95 -26.07 -62.95
C HIS A 923 -17.49 -26.05 -64.39
N GLU A 924 -16.72 -26.55 -65.37
CA GLU A 924 -17.11 -26.65 -66.78
C GLU A 924 -17.47 -25.29 -67.44
N GLN A 925 -17.06 -24.17 -66.84
CA GLN A 925 -17.20 -22.83 -67.41
C GLN A 925 -16.04 -22.55 -68.38
N PHE A 926 -15.91 -23.39 -69.42
CA PHE A 926 -14.73 -23.43 -70.29
C PHE A 926 -14.45 -22.11 -71.03
N GLU A 927 -15.47 -21.33 -71.35
CA GLU A 927 -15.31 -20.02 -71.99
C GLU A 927 -14.57 -19.03 -71.07
N LYS A 928 -15.05 -18.85 -69.83
CA LYS A 928 -14.41 -17.97 -68.85
C LYS A 928 -13.02 -18.47 -68.49
N ALA A 929 -12.83 -19.79 -68.40
CA ALA A 929 -11.53 -20.40 -68.18
C ALA A 929 -10.55 -20.08 -69.32
N ALA A 930 -10.97 -20.20 -70.58
CA ALA A 930 -10.13 -19.89 -71.73
C ALA A 930 -9.68 -18.43 -71.74
N LYS A 931 -10.60 -17.49 -71.50
CA LYS A 931 -10.31 -16.06 -71.37
C LYS A 931 -9.29 -15.79 -70.24
N ALA A 932 -9.50 -16.38 -69.05
CA ALA A 932 -8.59 -16.21 -67.92
C ALA A 932 -7.18 -16.80 -68.16
N TYR A 933 -7.07 -17.97 -68.81
CA TYR A 933 -5.77 -18.58 -69.14
C TYR A 933 -4.98 -17.79 -70.19
N ILE A 934 -5.64 -17.11 -71.12
CA ILE A 934 -4.96 -16.20 -72.06
C ILE A 934 -4.36 -15.01 -71.32
N THR A 935 -5.15 -14.37 -70.46
CA THR A 935 -4.68 -13.26 -69.63
C THR A 935 -3.50 -13.68 -68.75
N LEU A 936 -3.50 -14.93 -68.25
CA LEU A 936 -2.33 -15.49 -67.54
C LEU A 936 -1.12 -15.65 -68.46
N GLY A 937 -1.28 -16.24 -69.65
CA GLY A 937 -0.19 -16.40 -70.61
C GLY A 937 0.44 -15.07 -71.05
N GLN A 938 -0.33 -14.00 -71.07
CA GLN A 938 0.13 -12.66 -71.42
C GLN A 938 0.73 -11.87 -70.25
N SER A 939 0.71 -12.42 -69.02
CA SER A 939 1.26 -11.73 -67.85
C SER A 939 2.79 -11.61 -67.88
N GLU A 940 3.29 -10.47 -67.42
CA GLU A 940 4.71 -10.13 -67.38
C GLU A 940 5.46 -10.99 -66.33
N GLY A 941 6.71 -11.37 -66.62
CA GLY A 941 7.57 -12.11 -65.68
C GLY A 941 7.44 -13.65 -65.70
N LEU A 942 6.66 -14.22 -66.62
CA LEU A 942 6.55 -15.69 -66.78
C LEU A 942 7.68 -16.28 -67.64
N ASN A 943 8.12 -17.49 -67.27
CA ASN A 943 8.99 -18.30 -68.12
C ASN A 943 8.21 -18.86 -69.33
N ASN A 944 8.92 -19.21 -70.40
CA ASN A 944 8.29 -19.69 -71.64
C ASN A 944 7.53 -21.01 -71.45
N GLN A 945 7.97 -21.87 -70.52
CA GLN A 945 7.32 -23.14 -70.22
C GLN A 945 5.93 -22.97 -69.59
N THR A 946 5.82 -22.17 -68.53
CA THR A 946 4.55 -21.87 -67.85
C THR A 946 3.62 -21.05 -68.75
N ARG A 947 4.17 -20.16 -69.59
CA ARG A 947 3.40 -19.45 -70.62
C ARG A 947 2.79 -20.43 -71.63
N PHE A 948 3.58 -21.38 -72.11
CA PHE A 948 3.12 -22.43 -73.02
C PHE A 948 2.04 -23.30 -72.37
N GLU A 949 2.20 -23.69 -71.10
CA GLU A 949 1.20 -24.47 -70.35
C GLU A 949 -0.13 -23.72 -70.21
N TYR A 950 -0.13 -22.42 -69.88
CA TYR A 950 -1.36 -21.64 -69.78
C TYR A 950 -2.06 -21.47 -71.13
N LEU A 951 -1.33 -21.15 -72.20
CA LEU A 951 -1.92 -21.01 -73.54
C LEU A 951 -2.42 -22.35 -74.10
N THR A 952 -1.76 -23.46 -73.78
CA THR A 952 -2.25 -24.80 -74.11
C THR A 952 -3.57 -25.09 -73.37
N ASN A 953 -3.63 -24.79 -72.07
CA ASN A 953 -4.87 -24.92 -71.30
C ASN A 953 -6.00 -24.00 -71.82
N ALA A 954 -5.67 -22.79 -72.28
CA ALA A 954 -6.63 -21.89 -72.94
C ALA A 954 -7.20 -22.51 -74.22
N SER A 955 -6.34 -23.12 -75.06
CA SER A 955 -6.75 -23.81 -76.29
C SER A 955 -7.68 -24.99 -76.00
N ILE A 956 -7.35 -25.81 -74.99
CA ILE A 956 -8.17 -26.96 -74.57
C ILE A 956 -9.54 -26.48 -74.10
N CYS A 957 -9.60 -25.46 -73.24
CA CYS A 957 -10.86 -24.91 -72.75
C CYS A 957 -11.69 -24.30 -73.89
N ALA A 958 -11.09 -23.50 -74.79
CA ALA A 958 -11.81 -22.87 -75.90
C ALA A 958 -12.42 -23.91 -76.87
N LYS A 959 -11.72 -25.02 -77.15
CA LYS A 959 -12.25 -26.15 -77.95
C LYS A 959 -13.38 -26.91 -77.24
N SER A 960 -13.43 -26.85 -75.91
CA SER A 960 -14.44 -27.53 -75.09
C SER A 960 -15.75 -26.74 -74.98
N VAL A 961 -15.84 -25.53 -75.56
CA VAL A 961 -17.07 -24.73 -75.59
C VAL A 961 -18.00 -25.21 -76.71
N THR A 962 -19.10 -25.85 -76.36
CA THR A 962 -20.07 -26.44 -77.31
C THR A 962 -21.25 -25.52 -77.66
N SER A 963 -21.37 -24.35 -77.02
CA SER A 963 -22.49 -23.41 -77.23
C SER A 963 -22.40 -22.69 -78.59
N PRO A 964 -23.38 -22.84 -79.50
CA PRO A 964 -23.35 -22.24 -80.84
C PRO A 964 -23.24 -20.71 -80.85
N ALA A 965 -23.84 -20.04 -79.85
CA ALA A 965 -23.83 -18.58 -79.73
C ALA A 965 -22.44 -18.00 -79.44
N LYS A 966 -21.49 -18.83 -78.97
CA LYS A 966 -20.15 -18.39 -78.55
C LYS A 966 -19.02 -18.99 -79.38
N GLN A 967 -19.33 -19.90 -80.33
CA GLN A 967 -18.34 -20.55 -81.19
C GLN A 967 -17.56 -19.55 -82.06
N TYR A 968 -18.22 -18.49 -82.54
CA TYR A 968 -17.55 -17.44 -83.32
C TYR A 968 -16.52 -16.66 -82.49
N GLU A 969 -16.86 -16.30 -81.24
CA GLU A 969 -15.97 -15.61 -80.31
C GLU A 969 -14.79 -16.51 -79.88
N MET A 970 -15.05 -17.80 -79.65
CA MET A 970 -14.01 -18.78 -79.31
C MET A 970 -13.09 -19.11 -80.49
N TYR A 971 -13.58 -19.07 -81.74
CA TYR A 971 -12.75 -19.22 -82.94
C TYR A 971 -11.71 -18.09 -83.04
N HIS A 972 -12.14 -16.84 -82.84
CA HIS A 972 -11.21 -15.70 -82.81
C HIS A 972 -10.21 -15.81 -81.65
N LEU A 973 -10.67 -16.24 -80.48
CA LEU A 973 -9.83 -16.47 -79.30
C LEU A 973 -8.79 -17.58 -79.54
N LEU A 974 -9.14 -18.65 -80.26
CA LEU A 974 -8.23 -19.72 -80.68
C LEU A 974 -7.17 -19.25 -81.70
N GLN A 975 -7.52 -18.34 -82.61
CA GLN A 975 -6.55 -17.72 -83.51
C GLN A 975 -5.52 -16.90 -82.72
N THR A 976 -5.97 -16.09 -81.76
CA THR A 976 -5.10 -15.32 -80.86
C THR A 976 -4.18 -16.24 -80.04
N VAL A 977 -4.69 -17.34 -79.49
CA VAL A 977 -3.87 -18.34 -78.77
C VAL A 977 -2.82 -18.97 -79.69
N SER A 978 -3.18 -19.26 -80.94
CA SER A 978 -2.25 -19.88 -81.91
C SER A 978 -1.10 -18.95 -82.26
N GLN A 979 -1.39 -17.66 -82.50
CA GLN A 979 -0.38 -16.62 -82.72
C GLN A 979 0.56 -16.45 -81.52
N LEU A 980 0.02 -16.47 -80.30
CA LEU A 980 0.81 -16.36 -79.07
C LEU A 980 1.64 -17.63 -78.77
N LEU A 981 1.21 -18.80 -79.25
CA LEU A 981 1.97 -20.05 -79.12
C LEU A 981 3.11 -20.13 -80.15
N GLU A 982 2.93 -19.58 -81.35
CA GLU A 982 3.98 -19.46 -82.36
C GLU A 982 5.10 -18.52 -81.89
N SER A 983 4.77 -17.37 -81.29
CA SER A 983 5.75 -16.41 -80.78
C SER A 983 6.57 -16.88 -79.55
N ILE A 984 6.24 -18.03 -78.96
CA ILE A 984 7.00 -18.66 -77.87
C ILE A 984 7.93 -19.77 -78.40
N ARG A 985 7.64 -20.29 -79.60
CA ARG A 985 8.42 -21.36 -80.27
C ARG A 985 9.58 -20.81 -81.10
N GLU A 986 9.45 -19.58 -81.58
CA GLU A 986 10.57 -18.74 -82.06
C GLU A 986 11.41 -18.23 -80.88
#